data_AF-A0A397JN95-F1
#
_entry.id   AF-A0A397JN95-F1
#
_cell.length_a   1.000
_cell.length_b   1.000
_cell.length_c   1.000
_cell.angle_alpha   90.00
_cell.angle_beta   90.00
_cell.angle_gamma   90.00
#
_symmetry.space_group_name_H-M   'P 1'
#
loop_
_entity.id
_entity.type
_entity.pdbx_description
1 polymer ?
#
loop_
_entity_poly.entity_id
_entity_poly.type
_entity_poly.pdbx_seq_one_letter_code
_entity_poly.pdbx_strand_id
1 'polypeptide(L)'
;MVQNLKKYIVITSKKSGSSNKLCYCKACYDKYGENNPELKAIVDKTNRILSHFRNCRNFDEAYELEEKETILSLASKKKTNLGKRSANNLSNNSNQPAKIQRNISFSSQASSSSTQTLSLSNYGPLDNFITRPLSNIDRKKFNLLILSVTISCGFALSWVNNPEVIELFKFLNPLIKLPNRKTLTDKILHEAVTDLNNTMIEKLESDRIGITLSFDGWINVREQELMETIIMSSDGQPYVWKAMDVSGERHKTDDVIAKTEEMITDIRELNLVILAIVTDSAPAYNAARLRLRNLHRELVFLPCYAHQVNLCVGEIFKVSPEFKTTLTYTLKIAAYFKNANNKYFIGQLRTIQKEIYGKYIQPMIPGDTRWNSYLTCCSSIKATKNALRFLATKFEPSQSNVRRRSNDSLTISQDIYSIIMNENFWENLIKLEQLLIPYCQILNILQTDKVRLYEVLHEFAYLTQFWKKYIDSNMANRILTRLQKRWESWEQPLLIFSWLLHPSYRTKYFTLPSSSKISYLHMGKWLVYYYKAWTGCDPQSILVEFDDFFQGKNYPFDNKTICQFENNIYKYWCWIKDAYPEIGTVASRIFGICVNAASVKRLWSNMGFYHTKNRNKLKYTRVLDMAKLRADITYNRRFYKESIVSNIINSTLETETQDNELETEIQEVNSESEIQDINHEINIQDIDSETESLIEENEVSNNSEDDENNNIDIEDISQKFTDHLSEWMGILETETDNSEFLENGIEDIDHPAINIQAKWNLDIIFKDNLPCPFD
;
A
#
# COMPACT_ATOMS: atom_id res chain seq x y z
N MET A 1 40.25 -29.26 -15.07
CA MET A 1 40.12 -29.11 -13.60
C MET A 1 40.58 -30.31 -12.79
N VAL A 2 40.40 -31.57 -13.24
CA VAL A 2 40.88 -32.75 -12.48
C VAL A 2 42.40 -32.94 -12.54
N GLN A 3 43.11 -32.32 -13.48
CA GLN A 3 44.58 -32.42 -13.58
C GLN A 3 45.36 -31.65 -12.49
N ASN A 4 44.82 -30.57 -11.91
CA ASN A 4 45.56 -29.76 -10.93
C ASN A 4 45.66 -30.42 -9.54
N LEU A 5 44.73 -31.30 -9.18
CA LEU A 5 44.75 -31.99 -7.88
C LEU A 5 45.62 -33.26 -7.87
N LYS A 6 46.01 -33.77 -9.06
CA LYS A 6 46.82 -34.99 -9.19
C LYS A 6 48.21 -34.89 -8.55
N LYS A 7 48.71 -33.66 -8.33
CA LYS A 7 50.01 -33.40 -7.69
C LYS A 7 50.00 -33.69 -6.18
N TYR A 8 48.81 -33.63 -5.57
CA TYR A 8 48.58 -33.72 -4.13
C TYR A 8 47.92 -35.05 -3.71
N ILE A 9 47.72 -35.97 -4.65
CA ILE A 9 47.15 -37.29 -4.41
C ILE A 9 48.00 -38.39 -5.06
N VAL A 10 47.99 -39.58 -4.47
CA VAL A 10 48.61 -40.78 -5.04
C VAL A 10 47.49 -41.69 -5.54
N ILE A 11 47.46 -41.96 -6.86
CA ILE A 11 46.41 -42.77 -7.49
C ILE A 11 46.70 -44.25 -7.25
N THR A 12 45.68 -45.01 -6.85
CA THR A 12 45.79 -46.46 -6.63
C THR A 12 45.17 -47.24 -7.77
N SER A 13 45.55 -48.51 -7.91
CA SER A 13 44.89 -49.47 -8.80
C SER A 13 43.55 -49.99 -8.24
N LYS A 14 43.23 -49.69 -6.98
CA LYS A 14 42.02 -50.15 -6.27
C LYS A 14 40.81 -49.29 -6.65
N LYS A 15 39.62 -49.92 -6.75
CA LYS A 15 38.35 -49.27 -7.12
C LYS A 15 37.31 -49.44 -6.02
N SER A 16 36.45 -48.44 -5.86
CA SER A 16 35.24 -48.51 -5.02
C SER A 16 34.01 -48.67 -5.92
N GLY A 17 33.36 -49.83 -5.82
CA GLY A 17 32.27 -50.23 -6.72
C GLY A 17 32.74 -50.53 -8.14
N SER A 18 31.82 -50.48 -9.11
CA SER A 18 32.08 -50.90 -10.51
C SER A 18 32.87 -49.88 -11.35
N SER A 19 32.97 -48.61 -10.94
CA SER A 19 33.51 -47.54 -11.82
C SER A 19 34.43 -46.49 -11.19
N ASN A 20 34.46 -46.29 -9.86
CA ASN A 20 35.24 -45.19 -9.26
C ASN A 20 36.63 -45.65 -8.78
N LYS A 21 37.69 -44.97 -9.20
CA LYS A 21 39.06 -45.20 -8.72
C LYS A 21 39.28 -44.59 -7.33
N LEU A 22 40.17 -45.18 -6.54
CA LEU A 22 40.58 -44.68 -5.24
C LEU A 22 41.96 -44.00 -5.31
N CYS A 23 42.17 -42.99 -4.48
CA CYS A 23 43.43 -42.28 -4.30
C CYS A 23 43.71 -41.98 -2.82
N TYR A 24 44.97 -41.72 -2.49
CA TYR A 24 45.41 -41.29 -1.16
C TYR A 24 45.84 -39.83 -1.19
N CYS A 25 45.73 -39.14 -0.06
CA CYS A 25 46.39 -37.84 0.13
C CYS A 25 47.92 -38.04 0.13
N LYS A 26 48.65 -37.29 -0.68
CA LYS A 26 50.10 -37.45 -0.83
C LYS A 26 50.86 -37.17 0.48
N ALA A 27 50.50 -36.12 1.20
CA ALA A 27 51.12 -35.80 2.50
C ALA A 27 50.90 -36.90 3.56
N CYS A 28 49.75 -37.57 3.55
CA CYS A 28 49.52 -38.73 4.42
C CYS A 28 50.29 -39.95 3.94
N TYR A 29 50.38 -40.16 2.63
CA TYR A 29 51.11 -41.28 2.04
C TYR A 29 52.61 -41.19 2.34
N ASP A 30 53.20 -40.02 2.16
CA ASP A 30 54.64 -39.77 2.39
C ASP A 30 55.02 -39.91 3.88
N LYS A 31 54.08 -39.63 4.81
CA LYS A 31 54.30 -39.74 6.26
C LYS A 31 54.08 -41.16 6.80
N TYR A 32 53.12 -41.91 6.27
CA TYR A 32 52.70 -43.19 6.86
C TYR A 32 53.08 -44.44 6.06
N GLY A 33 53.31 -44.33 4.75
CA GLY A 33 53.56 -45.47 3.85
C GLY A 33 52.31 -46.27 3.47
N GLU A 34 52.40 -47.07 2.40
CA GLU A 34 51.26 -47.69 1.69
C GLU A 34 50.40 -48.66 2.54
N ASN A 35 50.95 -49.22 3.62
CA ASN A 35 50.32 -50.28 4.42
C ASN A 35 49.95 -49.86 5.86
N ASN A 36 49.89 -48.57 6.15
CA ASN A 36 49.55 -48.08 7.48
C ASN A 36 48.02 -47.92 7.65
N PRO A 37 47.40 -48.42 8.75
CA PRO A 37 45.96 -48.32 8.99
C PRO A 37 45.44 -46.88 9.10
N GLU A 38 46.29 -45.89 9.39
CA GLU A 38 45.89 -44.48 9.44
C GLU A 38 45.75 -43.84 8.04
N LEU A 39 46.23 -44.50 6.98
CA LEU A 39 46.15 -44.00 5.61
C LEU A 39 44.75 -44.23 5.00
N LYS A 40 43.93 -43.18 4.96
CA LYS A 40 42.55 -43.25 4.45
C LYS A 40 42.47 -43.19 2.92
N ALA A 41 41.83 -44.19 2.32
CA ALA A 41 41.51 -44.20 0.89
C ALA A 41 40.34 -43.25 0.56
N ILE A 42 40.49 -42.45 -0.49
CA ILE A 42 39.54 -41.42 -0.91
C ILE A 42 39.05 -41.75 -2.32
N VAL A 43 37.76 -41.54 -2.59
CA VAL A 43 37.23 -41.68 -3.94
C VAL A 43 37.74 -40.54 -4.81
N ASP A 44 38.27 -40.86 -6.00
CA ASP A 44 38.84 -39.91 -6.98
C ASP A 44 37.76 -39.04 -7.64
N LYS A 45 37.11 -38.21 -6.81
CA LYS A 45 36.14 -37.18 -7.15
C LYS A 45 36.56 -35.89 -6.45
N THR A 46 36.68 -34.81 -7.22
CA THR A 46 37.16 -33.48 -6.78
C THR A 46 36.57 -33.04 -5.43
N ASN A 47 35.25 -33.12 -5.25
CA ASN A 47 34.60 -32.66 -4.02
C ASN A 47 34.95 -33.52 -2.79
N ARG A 48 35.20 -34.82 -2.97
CA ARG A 48 35.57 -35.73 -1.88
C ARG A 48 37.03 -35.54 -1.48
N ILE A 49 37.91 -35.31 -2.44
CA ILE A 49 39.33 -34.98 -2.19
C ILE A 49 39.44 -33.65 -1.46
N LEU A 50 38.75 -32.60 -1.92
CA LEU A 50 38.77 -31.29 -1.27
C LEU A 50 38.18 -31.32 0.14
N SER A 51 37.11 -32.09 0.35
CA SER A 51 36.56 -32.30 1.70
C SER A 51 37.54 -33.02 2.62
N HIS A 52 38.37 -33.94 2.09
CA HIS A 52 39.39 -34.59 2.88
C HIS A 52 40.53 -33.63 3.24
N PHE A 53 41.02 -32.82 2.29
CA PHE A 53 42.08 -31.84 2.53
C PHE A 53 41.72 -30.80 3.59
N ARG A 54 40.46 -30.35 3.64
CA ARG A 54 39.99 -29.41 4.69
C ARG A 54 40.14 -29.94 6.12
N ASN A 55 40.09 -31.26 6.29
CA ASN A 55 40.05 -31.91 7.60
C ASN A 55 41.31 -32.75 7.87
N CYS A 56 42.31 -32.69 6.99
CA CYS A 56 43.49 -33.54 7.05
C CYS A 56 44.67 -32.77 7.64
N ARG A 57 44.99 -33.06 8.90
CA ARG A 57 46.09 -32.41 9.63
C ARG A 57 47.45 -32.50 8.93
N ASN A 58 47.79 -33.66 8.37
CA ASN A 58 49.07 -33.83 7.66
C ASN A 58 49.12 -33.06 6.33
N PHE A 59 47.97 -32.75 5.73
CA PHE A 59 47.91 -31.91 4.53
C PHE A 59 48.04 -30.43 4.93
N ASP A 60 47.44 -30.06 6.06
CA ASP A 60 47.59 -28.73 6.62
C ASP A 60 49.03 -28.44 7.09
N GLU A 61 49.74 -29.42 7.63
CA GLU A 61 51.14 -29.22 8.06
C GLU A 61 52.14 -29.24 6.88
N ALA A 62 51.81 -29.85 5.74
CA ALA A 62 52.77 -30.10 4.64
C ALA A 62 52.82 -29.02 3.55
N TYR A 63 51.89 -28.06 3.53
CA TYR A 63 51.79 -27.04 2.48
C TYR A 63 51.61 -25.63 3.09
N GLU A 64 52.00 -24.59 2.37
CA GLU A 64 51.85 -23.19 2.83
C GLU A 64 50.42 -22.65 2.63
N LEU A 65 50.07 -21.59 3.37
CA LEU A 65 48.71 -21.02 3.39
C LEU A 65 48.20 -20.60 2.00
N GLU A 66 49.05 -19.94 1.20
CA GLU A 66 48.68 -19.52 -0.17
C GLU A 66 48.42 -20.72 -1.11
N GLU A 67 49.18 -21.81 -0.97
CA GLU A 67 48.96 -23.04 -1.74
C GLU A 67 47.66 -23.74 -1.32
N LYS A 68 47.33 -23.74 -0.02
CA LYS A 68 46.06 -24.33 0.44
C LYS A 68 44.85 -23.56 -0.05
N GLU A 69 44.88 -22.23 0.00
CA GLU A 69 43.79 -21.39 -0.48
C GLU A 69 43.58 -21.53 -1.98
N THR A 70 44.66 -21.63 -2.75
CA THR A 70 44.58 -21.92 -4.19
C THR A 70 44.04 -23.32 -4.48
N ILE A 71 44.39 -24.35 -3.70
CA ILE A 71 43.84 -25.70 -3.84
C ILE A 71 42.36 -25.76 -3.47
N LEU A 72 41.95 -25.09 -2.38
CA LEU A 72 40.58 -25.10 -1.87
C LEU A 72 39.63 -24.20 -2.68
N SER A 73 40.14 -23.14 -3.32
CA SER A 73 39.39 -22.27 -4.25
C SER A 73 39.11 -22.92 -5.61
N LEU A 74 39.71 -24.09 -5.92
CA LEU A 74 39.30 -24.89 -7.07
C LEU A 74 37.87 -25.46 -6.92
N ALA A 75 37.29 -25.47 -5.71
CA ALA A 75 35.89 -25.82 -5.47
C ALA A 75 34.91 -24.77 -6.03
N SER A 76 35.28 -23.48 -5.98
CA SER A 76 34.39 -22.36 -6.30
C SER A 76 34.25 -22.09 -7.81
N LYS A 77 35.21 -22.55 -8.63
CA LYS A 77 35.20 -22.32 -10.09
C LYS A 77 34.33 -23.28 -10.90
N LYS A 78 33.55 -24.19 -10.28
CA LYS A 78 32.61 -25.07 -11.00
C LYS A 78 31.23 -24.46 -11.26
N LYS A 79 30.97 -23.23 -10.79
CA LYS A 79 29.77 -22.45 -11.14
C LYS A 79 29.98 -21.45 -12.29
N THR A 80 31.20 -21.32 -12.81
CA THR A 80 31.51 -20.42 -13.92
C THR A 80 32.41 -21.16 -14.92
N ASN A 81 31.81 -21.66 -16.01
CA ASN A 81 32.43 -21.95 -17.34
C ASN A 81 31.87 -23.21 -18.03
N LEU A 82 30.64 -23.08 -18.54
CA LEU A 82 30.27 -23.38 -19.93
C LEU A 82 29.71 -22.03 -20.43
N GLY A 83 30.24 -21.28 -21.40
CA GLY A 83 31.33 -21.51 -22.32
C GLY A 83 32.16 -20.25 -22.59
N LYS A 84 33.32 -20.48 -23.20
CA LYS A 84 34.28 -19.49 -23.72
C LYS A 84 33.71 -18.75 -24.93
N ARG A 85 34.08 -17.47 -25.11
CA ARG A 85 34.95 -17.09 -26.25
C ARG A 85 35.67 -15.75 -26.02
N SER A 86 36.99 -15.84 -26.21
CA SER A 86 38.01 -14.86 -26.60
C SER A 86 37.98 -13.43 -26.07
N ALA A 87 39.08 -13.07 -25.41
CA ALA A 87 39.53 -11.71 -25.16
C ALA A 87 40.11 -11.06 -26.42
N ASN A 88 39.95 -9.73 -26.48
CA ASN A 88 40.89 -8.65 -26.85
C ASN A 88 40.00 -7.38 -26.84
N ASN A 89 40.23 -6.26 -26.15
CA ASN A 89 41.42 -5.61 -25.64
C ASN A 89 41.01 -4.46 -24.69
N LEU A 90 41.87 -4.14 -23.71
CA LEU A 90 42.20 -2.82 -23.14
C LEU A 90 41.16 -1.94 -22.37
N SER A 91 41.46 -1.82 -21.07
CA SER A 91 41.63 -0.59 -20.27
C SER A 91 40.49 -0.01 -19.38
N ASN A 92 40.88 0.20 -18.12
CA ASN A 92 40.53 1.26 -17.15
C ASN A 92 39.34 1.14 -16.17
N ASN A 93 39.76 1.03 -14.89
CA ASN A 93 39.35 1.75 -13.68
C ASN A 93 37.96 1.65 -13.02
N SER A 94 38.05 1.37 -11.71
CA SER A 94 37.28 1.90 -10.55
C SER A 94 35.80 1.51 -10.32
N ASN A 95 35.62 0.57 -9.39
CA ASN A 95 34.76 0.57 -8.19
C ASN A 95 33.36 1.25 -8.21
N GLN A 96 32.30 0.44 -8.26
CA GLN A 96 31.02 0.63 -7.54
C GLN A 96 30.29 -0.73 -7.31
N PRO A 97 29.40 -0.86 -6.28
CA PRO A 97 28.87 -2.14 -5.79
C PRO A 97 27.63 -2.64 -6.55
N ALA A 98 27.60 -3.94 -6.87
CA ALA A 98 26.57 -4.56 -7.71
C ALA A 98 25.29 -4.96 -6.95
N LYS A 99 24.16 -4.36 -7.34
CA LYS A 99 22.79 -4.86 -7.17
C LYS A 99 22.59 -6.09 -8.08
N ILE A 100 21.97 -7.16 -7.58
CA ILE A 100 21.61 -8.35 -8.38
C ILE A 100 20.20 -8.13 -8.96
N GLN A 101 20.13 -7.61 -10.19
CA GLN A 101 18.95 -7.67 -11.06
C GLN A 101 18.96 -9.02 -11.81
N ARG A 102 17.83 -9.73 -11.80
CA ARG A 102 17.62 -10.96 -12.60
C ARG A 102 17.07 -10.55 -13.98
N ASN A 103 17.91 -10.55 -15.01
CA ASN A 103 17.47 -10.47 -16.39
C ASN A 103 17.11 -11.87 -16.92
N ILE A 104 15.89 -12.00 -17.45
CA ILE A 104 15.45 -13.08 -18.33
C ILE A 104 15.47 -12.49 -19.74
N SER A 105 16.36 -12.98 -20.60
CA SER A 105 16.45 -12.56 -22.00
C SER A 105 15.54 -13.42 -22.89
N PHE A 106 14.70 -12.75 -23.70
CA PHE A 106 14.02 -13.33 -24.86
C PHE A 106 14.64 -12.75 -26.13
N SER A 107 15.06 -13.62 -27.05
CA SER A 107 15.53 -13.24 -28.39
C SER A 107 14.36 -13.22 -29.37
N SER A 108 14.17 -12.09 -30.03
CA SER A 108 13.24 -11.87 -31.14
C SER A 108 13.82 -12.41 -32.45
N GLN A 109 13.07 -13.24 -33.16
CA GLN A 109 13.17 -13.39 -34.61
C GLN A 109 11.74 -13.34 -35.17
N ALA A 110 11.48 -12.29 -35.94
CA ALA A 110 10.25 -12.10 -36.68
C ALA A 110 10.28 -12.91 -37.99
N SER A 111 9.16 -13.56 -38.35
CA SER A 111 8.66 -13.59 -39.74
C SER A 111 7.24 -14.17 -39.81
N SER A 112 6.33 -13.33 -40.33
CA SER A 112 5.22 -13.63 -41.25
C SER A 112 4.24 -14.79 -40.98
N SER A 113 3.01 -14.39 -40.68
CA SER A 113 1.71 -14.97 -41.07
C SER A 113 1.71 -16.27 -41.91
N SER A 114 1.32 -17.37 -41.25
CA SER A 114 0.37 -18.33 -41.82
C SER A 114 -0.27 -19.16 -40.70
N THR A 115 -1.57 -19.36 -40.80
CA THR A 115 -2.42 -20.19 -39.94
C THR A 115 -1.80 -21.55 -39.65
N GLN A 116 -1.34 -21.76 -38.42
CA GLN A 116 -0.95 -23.08 -37.92
C GLN A 116 -1.78 -23.43 -36.68
N THR A 117 -2.58 -24.48 -36.87
CA THR A 117 -3.24 -25.26 -35.84
C THR A 117 -2.30 -25.57 -34.67
N LEU A 118 -2.79 -25.30 -33.44
CA LEU A 118 -2.13 -25.66 -32.18
C LEU A 118 -1.78 -27.16 -32.15
N SER A 119 -0.56 -27.51 -32.55
CA SER A 119 0.02 -28.82 -32.27
C SER A 119 0.73 -28.74 -30.92
N LEU A 120 0.19 -29.44 -29.93
CA LEU A 120 0.89 -29.76 -28.68
C LEU A 120 2.14 -30.58 -29.03
N SER A 121 3.33 -29.97 -29.08
CA SER A 121 4.58 -30.70 -29.27
C SER A 121 5.69 -30.22 -28.33
N ASN A 122 5.41 -30.23 -27.03
CA ASN A 122 6.46 -30.23 -26.01
C ASN A 122 7.03 -31.65 -25.84
N TYR A 123 7.93 -32.08 -26.72
CA TYR A 123 8.72 -33.30 -26.51
C TYR A 123 10.16 -32.96 -26.13
N GLY A 124 10.37 -32.72 -24.83
CA GLY A 124 11.67 -32.91 -24.21
C GLY A 124 12.02 -34.41 -24.09
N PRO A 125 13.20 -34.78 -23.55
CA PRO A 125 13.58 -36.19 -23.38
C PRO A 125 12.51 -36.96 -22.57
N LEU A 126 12.36 -38.26 -22.85
CA LEU A 126 11.34 -39.15 -22.25
C LEU A 126 11.26 -39.06 -20.71
N ASP A 127 12.37 -38.69 -20.07
CA ASP A 127 12.47 -38.41 -18.64
C ASP A 127 11.49 -37.34 -18.12
N ASN A 128 11.08 -36.39 -18.96
CA ASN A 128 10.10 -35.35 -18.62
C ASN A 128 8.66 -35.89 -18.53
N PHE A 129 8.40 -37.07 -19.10
CA PHE A 129 7.10 -37.74 -19.06
C PHE A 129 7.02 -38.80 -17.93
N ILE A 130 8.12 -39.04 -17.22
CA ILE A 130 8.14 -39.94 -16.06
C ILE A 130 7.74 -39.14 -14.82
N THR A 131 6.57 -39.46 -14.26
CA THR A 131 6.12 -38.88 -13.00
C THR A 131 7.05 -39.31 -11.87
N ARG A 132 7.63 -38.34 -11.15
CA ARG A 132 8.53 -38.58 -10.02
C ARG A 132 7.88 -38.11 -8.71
N PRO A 133 8.14 -38.78 -7.58
CA PRO A 133 7.71 -38.28 -6.29
C PRO A 133 8.41 -36.95 -5.98
N LEU A 134 7.70 -36.02 -5.36
CA LEU A 134 8.26 -34.75 -4.94
C LEU A 134 9.41 -34.99 -3.94
N SER A 135 10.53 -34.31 -4.14
CA SER A 135 11.59 -34.27 -3.13
C SER A 135 11.09 -33.60 -1.85
N ASN A 136 11.82 -33.73 -0.74
CA ASN A 136 11.42 -33.06 0.51
C ASN A 136 11.38 -31.52 0.35
N ILE A 137 12.25 -30.95 -0.48
CA ILE A 137 12.29 -29.50 -0.76
C ILE A 137 11.09 -29.12 -1.64
N ASP A 138 10.85 -29.88 -2.71
CA ASP A 138 9.73 -29.61 -3.61
C ASP A 138 8.38 -29.81 -2.92
N ARG A 139 8.28 -30.76 -1.98
CA ARG A 139 7.08 -30.96 -1.17
C ARG A 139 6.80 -29.78 -0.24
N LYS A 140 7.83 -29.19 0.36
CA LYS A 140 7.67 -27.94 1.14
C LYS A 140 7.19 -26.80 0.25
N LYS A 141 7.83 -26.60 -0.90
CA LYS A 141 7.43 -25.58 -1.88
C LYS A 141 6.00 -25.80 -2.38
N PHE A 142 5.64 -27.03 -2.71
CA PHE A 142 4.29 -27.42 -3.11
C PHE A 142 3.26 -27.09 -2.04
N ASN A 143 3.52 -27.44 -0.78
CA ASN A 143 2.63 -27.11 0.33
C ASN A 143 2.43 -25.60 0.50
N LEU A 144 3.50 -24.80 0.36
CA LEU A 144 3.38 -23.35 0.38
C LEU A 144 2.57 -22.81 -0.80
N LEU A 145 2.75 -23.36 -2.02
CA LEU A 145 1.95 -22.98 -3.18
C LEU A 145 0.46 -23.31 -3.00
N ILE A 146 0.13 -24.49 -2.46
CA ILE A 146 -1.24 -24.87 -2.11
C ILE A 146 -1.82 -23.90 -1.10
N LEU A 147 -1.04 -23.53 -0.07
CA LEU A 147 -1.47 -22.52 0.91
C LEU A 147 -1.70 -21.16 0.23
N SER A 148 -0.74 -20.67 -0.56
CA SER A 148 -0.85 -19.38 -1.26
C SER A 148 -2.08 -19.32 -2.17
N VAL A 149 -2.40 -20.38 -2.91
CA VAL A 149 -3.64 -20.46 -3.71
C VAL A 149 -4.87 -20.44 -2.81
N THR A 150 -4.86 -21.23 -1.73
CA THR A 150 -5.99 -21.27 -0.77
C THR A 150 -6.28 -19.88 -0.19
N ILE A 151 -5.24 -19.15 0.20
CA ILE A 151 -5.31 -17.80 0.79
C ILE A 151 -5.69 -16.78 -0.29
N SER A 152 -4.94 -16.72 -1.40
CA SER A 152 -5.17 -15.75 -2.48
C SER A 152 -6.57 -15.86 -3.09
N CYS A 153 -7.10 -17.07 -3.27
CA CYS A 153 -8.41 -17.28 -3.87
C CYS A 153 -9.56 -17.36 -2.85
N GLY A 154 -9.29 -17.28 -1.54
CA GLY A 154 -10.34 -17.35 -0.53
C GLY A 154 -10.98 -18.71 -0.32
N PHE A 155 -10.37 -19.77 -0.84
CA PHE A 155 -10.98 -21.10 -0.78
C PHE A 155 -11.20 -21.56 0.67
N ALA A 156 -12.31 -22.27 0.89
CA ALA A 156 -12.57 -22.94 2.15
C ALA A 156 -11.47 -23.98 2.39
N LEU A 157 -10.85 -24.01 3.59
CA LEU A 157 -9.71 -24.90 3.89
C LEU A 157 -9.98 -26.40 3.62
N SER A 158 -11.24 -26.81 3.49
CA SER A 158 -11.66 -28.17 3.11
C SER A 158 -11.54 -28.48 1.62
N TRP A 159 -11.29 -27.51 0.74
CA TRP A 159 -11.25 -27.71 -0.72
C TRP A 159 -10.19 -28.75 -1.13
N VAL A 160 -9.07 -28.81 -0.40
CA VAL A 160 -8.00 -29.82 -0.61
C VAL A 160 -8.45 -31.27 -0.35
N ASN A 161 -9.57 -31.45 0.35
CA ASN A 161 -10.15 -32.77 0.62
C ASN A 161 -11.28 -33.13 -0.38
N ASN A 162 -11.65 -32.22 -1.30
CA ASN A 162 -12.73 -32.47 -2.25
C ASN A 162 -12.32 -33.59 -3.23
N PRO A 163 -13.16 -34.63 -3.48
CA PRO A 163 -12.84 -35.72 -4.39
C PRO A 163 -12.44 -35.27 -5.81
N GLU A 164 -13.12 -34.28 -6.38
CA GLU A 164 -12.86 -33.75 -7.73
C GLU A 164 -11.49 -33.06 -7.79
N VAL A 165 -11.13 -32.33 -6.74
CA VAL A 165 -9.80 -31.70 -6.61
C VAL A 165 -8.72 -32.77 -6.50
N ILE A 166 -8.96 -33.82 -5.72
CA ILE A 166 -8.03 -34.94 -5.59
C ILE A 166 -7.85 -35.64 -6.95
N GLU A 167 -8.93 -35.83 -7.71
CA GLU A 167 -8.90 -36.43 -9.05
C GLU A 167 -8.11 -35.57 -10.04
N LEU A 168 -8.33 -34.26 -10.05
CA LEU A 168 -7.56 -33.30 -10.85
C LEU A 168 -6.05 -33.42 -10.56
N PHE A 169 -5.64 -33.40 -9.29
CA PHE A 169 -4.21 -33.52 -8.96
C PHE A 169 -3.64 -34.91 -9.25
N LYS A 170 -4.44 -35.97 -9.16
CA LYS A 170 -4.04 -37.32 -9.59
C LYS A 170 -3.84 -37.40 -11.10
N PHE A 171 -4.69 -36.73 -11.89
CA PHE A 171 -4.55 -36.62 -13.34
C PHE A 171 -3.25 -35.87 -13.70
N LEU A 172 -2.96 -34.75 -13.04
CA LEU A 172 -1.72 -34.00 -13.24
C LEU A 172 -0.48 -34.80 -12.85
N ASN A 173 -0.50 -35.46 -11.69
CA ASN A 173 0.55 -36.37 -11.25
C ASN A 173 0.02 -37.35 -10.17
N PRO A 174 -0.08 -38.66 -10.47
CA PRO A 174 -0.66 -39.65 -9.56
C PRO A 174 0.16 -39.86 -8.28
N LEU A 175 1.42 -39.42 -8.25
CA LEU A 175 2.30 -39.51 -7.08
C LEU A 175 2.18 -38.31 -6.13
N ILE A 176 1.49 -37.23 -6.54
CA ILE A 176 1.26 -36.07 -5.66
C ILE A 176 0.18 -36.41 -4.64
N LYS A 177 0.49 -36.18 -3.37
CA LYS A 177 -0.47 -36.25 -2.28
C LYS A 177 -0.75 -34.85 -1.76
N LEU A 178 -2.00 -34.43 -1.85
CA LEU A 178 -2.44 -33.17 -1.26
C LEU A 178 -2.38 -33.22 0.27
N PRO A 179 -2.02 -32.11 0.93
CA PRO A 179 -2.18 -32.00 2.37
C PRO A 179 -3.66 -32.05 2.73
N ASN A 180 -4.02 -32.79 3.78
CA ASN A 180 -5.40 -32.73 4.27
C ASN A 180 -5.67 -31.39 4.96
N ARG A 181 -6.95 -31.04 5.14
CA ARG A 181 -7.38 -29.81 5.83
C ARG A 181 -6.66 -29.53 7.15
N LYS A 182 -6.48 -30.54 8.01
CA LYS A 182 -5.81 -30.37 9.32
C LYS A 182 -4.34 -30.05 9.13
N THR A 183 -3.64 -30.76 8.24
CA THR A 183 -2.23 -30.47 7.93
C THR A 183 -2.06 -29.09 7.32
N LEU A 184 -2.96 -28.67 6.43
CA LEU A 184 -2.93 -27.32 5.84
C LEU A 184 -3.10 -26.24 6.91
N THR A 185 -4.00 -26.46 7.88
CA THR A 185 -4.37 -25.46 8.89
C THR A 185 -3.44 -25.45 10.09
N ASP A 186 -3.17 -26.61 10.68
CA ASP A 186 -2.50 -26.69 11.99
C ASP A 186 -0.98 -26.70 11.85
N LYS A 187 -0.45 -27.07 10.67
CA LYS A 187 0.98 -27.15 10.42
C LYS A 187 1.45 -26.15 9.37
N ILE A 188 0.96 -26.27 8.13
CA ILE A 188 1.50 -25.49 7.01
C ILE A 188 1.20 -23.99 7.18
N LEU A 189 -0.03 -23.63 7.54
CA LEU A 189 -0.41 -22.24 7.82
C LEU A 189 0.37 -21.68 9.03
N HIS A 190 0.46 -22.43 10.13
CA HIS A 190 1.19 -22.00 11.31
C HIS A 190 2.68 -21.77 11.04
N GLU A 191 3.35 -22.71 10.36
CA GLU A 191 4.75 -22.57 9.95
C GLU A 191 4.94 -21.33 9.06
N ALA A 192 4.08 -21.15 8.04
CA ALA A 192 4.16 -20.01 7.13
C ALA A 192 3.96 -18.65 7.82
N VAL A 193 3.02 -18.55 8.78
CA VAL A 193 2.79 -17.33 9.55
C VAL A 193 3.92 -17.06 10.53
N THR A 194 4.50 -18.10 11.13
CA THR A 194 5.67 -17.96 12.01
C THR A 194 6.85 -17.42 11.21
N ASP A 195 7.13 -18.00 10.05
CA ASP A 195 8.20 -17.53 9.15
C ASP A 195 7.95 -16.08 8.69
N LEU A 196 6.70 -15.73 8.38
CA LEU A 196 6.31 -14.37 8.01
C LEU A 196 6.54 -13.38 9.17
N ASN A 197 6.09 -13.71 10.39
CA ASN A 197 6.27 -12.84 11.55
C ASN A 197 7.75 -12.64 11.88
N ASN A 198 8.58 -13.69 11.79
CA ASN A 198 10.03 -13.57 11.99
C ASN A 198 10.66 -12.66 10.93
N THR A 199 10.30 -12.85 9.66
CA THR A 199 10.79 -12.00 8.56
C THR A 199 10.35 -10.54 8.73
N MET A 200 9.12 -10.32 9.20
CA MET A 200 8.60 -9.00 9.53
C MET A 200 9.45 -8.36 10.63
N ILE A 201 9.69 -9.05 11.75
CA ILE A 201 10.50 -8.53 12.86
C ILE A 201 11.91 -8.21 12.38
N GLU A 202 12.59 -9.11 11.68
CA GLU A 202 13.94 -8.88 11.12
C GLU A 202 14.00 -7.62 10.24
N LYS A 203 12.97 -7.40 9.41
CA LYS A 203 12.88 -6.20 8.58
C LYS A 203 12.64 -4.93 9.40
N LEU A 204 11.76 -4.99 10.39
CA LEU A 204 11.43 -3.85 11.25
C LEU A 204 12.58 -3.48 12.20
N GLU A 205 13.35 -4.46 12.68
CA GLU A 205 14.60 -4.23 13.43
C GLU A 205 15.67 -3.56 12.55
N SER A 206 15.67 -3.85 11.24
CA SER A 206 16.56 -3.20 10.27
C SER A 206 16.09 -1.83 9.79
N ASP A 207 14.93 -1.35 10.26
CA ASP A 207 14.41 -0.02 9.92
C ASP A 207 15.36 1.06 10.47
N ARG A 208 15.72 2.02 9.63
CA ARG A 208 16.75 3.03 9.95
C ARG A 208 16.34 4.02 11.02
N ILE A 209 15.05 4.15 11.28
CA ILE A 209 14.50 5.19 12.15
C ILE A 209 13.53 4.60 13.16
N GLY A 210 12.55 3.84 12.69
CA GLY A 210 11.48 3.30 13.50
C GLY A 210 10.16 3.17 12.73
N ILE A 211 9.12 2.81 13.46
CA ILE A 211 7.84 2.40 12.90
C ILE A 211 6.70 3.35 13.30
N THR A 212 5.63 3.35 12.50
CA THR A 212 4.35 3.95 12.87
C THR A 212 3.35 2.85 13.20
N LEU A 213 2.72 2.93 14.36
CA LEU A 213 1.66 2.01 14.79
C LEU A 213 0.30 2.60 14.42
N SER A 214 -0.59 1.82 13.83
CA SER A 214 -1.99 2.21 13.65
C SER A 214 -2.91 1.10 14.10
N PHE A 215 -3.98 1.46 14.81
CA PHE A 215 -4.99 0.52 15.23
C PHE A 215 -6.37 1.15 15.26
N ASP A 216 -7.37 0.30 15.05
CA ASP A 216 -8.78 0.68 14.99
C ASP A 216 -9.67 -0.54 15.30
N GLY A 217 -10.91 -0.28 15.69
CA GLY A 217 -11.90 -1.30 16.06
C GLY A 217 -12.77 -1.74 14.88
N TRP A 218 -13.06 -3.03 14.81
CA TRP A 218 -13.99 -3.62 13.83
C TRP A 218 -14.84 -4.71 14.44
N ILE A 219 -16.14 -4.69 14.12
CA ILE A 219 -17.08 -5.74 14.52
C ILE A 219 -17.14 -6.79 13.40
N ASN A 220 -16.78 -8.03 13.72
CA ASN A 220 -16.81 -9.12 12.76
C ASN A 220 -18.22 -9.72 12.57
N VAL A 221 -18.38 -10.64 11.61
CA VAL A 221 -19.67 -11.31 11.32
C VAL A 221 -20.22 -12.18 12.47
N ARG A 222 -19.46 -12.33 13.56
CA ARG A 222 -19.89 -13.01 14.78
C ARG A 222 -20.18 -12.03 15.92
N GLU A 223 -20.27 -10.74 15.60
CA GLU A 223 -20.50 -9.66 16.57
C GLU A 223 -19.40 -9.58 17.64
N GLN A 224 -18.18 -10.01 17.29
CA GLN A 224 -17.00 -9.77 18.12
C GLN A 224 -16.34 -8.47 17.69
N GLU A 225 -16.07 -7.62 18.66
CA GLU A 225 -15.32 -6.40 18.46
C GLU A 225 -13.83 -6.68 18.58
N LEU A 226 -13.12 -6.48 17.48
CA LEU A 226 -11.70 -6.74 17.34
C LEU A 226 -10.97 -5.41 17.16
N MET A 227 -9.98 -5.16 18.02
CA MET A 227 -9.04 -4.08 17.81
C MET A 227 -7.84 -4.62 17.02
N GLU A 228 -7.72 -4.17 15.79
CA GLU A 228 -6.69 -4.63 14.86
C GLU A 228 -5.55 -3.65 14.79
N THR A 229 -4.32 -4.17 14.73
CA THR A 229 -3.10 -3.36 14.78
C THR A 229 -2.20 -3.66 13.58
N ILE A 230 -1.78 -2.58 12.93
CA ILE A 230 -0.84 -2.59 11.82
C ILE A 230 0.39 -1.77 12.20
N ILE A 231 1.54 -2.31 11.82
CA ILE A 231 2.83 -1.66 11.91
C ILE A 231 3.21 -1.19 10.51
N MET A 232 3.62 0.06 10.38
CA MET A 232 4.18 0.60 9.15
C MET A 232 5.65 0.89 9.36
N SER A 233 6.52 0.33 8.53
CA SER A 233 7.92 0.74 8.47
C SER A 233 8.05 2.14 7.87
N SER A 234 9.19 2.78 8.09
CA SER A 234 9.43 4.16 7.64
C SER A 234 9.62 4.30 6.12
N ASP A 235 9.85 3.18 5.42
CA ASP A 235 9.79 3.09 3.95
C ASP A 235 8.35 2.93 3.41
N GLY A 236 7.37 2.80 4.30
CA GLY A 236 5.94 2.73 4.01
C GLY A 236 5.43 1.33 3.63
N GLN A 237 6.10 0.26 4.06
CA GLN A 237 5.54 -1.10 3.99
C GLN A 237 4.60 -1.37 5.18
N PRO A 238 3.32 -1.74 4.95
CA PRO A 238 2.40 -2.12 6.02
C PRO A 238 2.56 -3.61 6.39
N TYR A 239 2.55 -3.88 7.70
CA TYR A 239 2.61 -5.21 8.29
C TYR A 239 1.47 -5.43 9.28
N VAL A 240 0.73 -6.51 9.08
CA VAL A 240 -0.34 -6.91 9.99
C VAL A 240 0.27 -7.55 11.23
N TRP A 241 0.12 -6.91 12.39
CA TRP A 241 0.80 -7.36 13.61
C TRP A 241 -0.08 -8.25 14.49
N LYS A 242 -1.16 -7.71 15.05
CA LYS A 242 -2.07 -8.47 15.92
C LYS A 242 -3.51 -7.96 15.83
N ALA A 243 -4.45 -8.79 16.28
CA ALA A 243 -5.83 -8.42 16.53
C ALA A 243 -6.22 -8.89 17.93
N MET A 244 -6.91 -8.07 18.70
CA MET A 244 -7.30 -8.35 20.08
C MET A 244 -8.81 -8.26 20.21
N ASP A 245 -9.42 -9.23 20.86
CA ASP A 245 -10.86 -9.23 21.14
C ASP A 245 -11.15 -8.30 22.32
N VAL A 246 -11.87 -7.21 22.05
CA VAL A 246 -12.22 -6.15 23.01
C VAL A 246 -13.74 -6.10 23.25
N SER A 247 -14.48 -7.14 22.84
CA SER A 247 -15.96 -7.19 22.93
C SER A 247 -16.53 -7.00 24.35
N GLY A 248 -15.71 -7.21 25.40
CA GLY A 248 -16.10 -7.05 26.80
C GLY A 248 -15.80 -5.67 27.39
N GLU A 249 -15.18 -4.77 26.63
CA GLU A 249 -14.69 -3.48 27.09
C GLU A 249 -15.71 -2.38 26.83
N ARG A 250 -15.65 -1.27 27.59
CA ARG A 250 -16.62 -0.16 27.47
C ARG A 250 -16.13 0.96 26.55
N HIS A 251 -14.96 0.79 25.92
CA HIS A 251 -14.31 1.77 25.03
C HIS A 251 -14.20 3.15 25.66
N LYS A 252 -13.97 3.20 26.98
CA LYS A 252 -13.70 4.47 27.65
C LYS A 252 -12.30 4.93 27.31
N THR A 253 -12.06 6.23 27.45
CA THR A 253 -10.74 6.82 27.29
C THR A 253 -9.65 6.08 28.08
N ASP A 254 -9.94 5.66 29.31
CA ASP A 254 -8.97 4.94 30.15
C ASP A 254 -8.67 3.53 29.63
N ASP A 255 -9.67 2.84 29.03
CA ASP A 255 -9.48 1.53 28.40
C ASP A 255 -8.56 1.66 27.17
N VAL A 256 -8.81 2.66 26.32
CA VAL A 256 -7.97 2.97 25.14
C VAL A 256 -6.55 3.30 25.54
N ILE A 257 -6.36 4.09 26.61
CA ILE A 257 -5.03 4.42 27.15
C ILE A 257 -4.31 3.16 27.61
N ALA A 258 -4.94 2.36 28.47
CA ALA A 258 -4.34 1.13 28.99
C ALA A 258 -3.92 0.18 27.86
N LYS A 259 -4.76 0.06 26.82
CA LYS A 259 -4.48 -0.78 25.66
C LYS A 259 -3.36 -0.24 24.78
N THR A 260 -3.27 1.08 24.64
CA THR A 260 -2.17 1.73 23.92
C THR A 260 -0.84 1.52 24.64
N GLU A 261 -0.82 1.66 25.97
CA GLU A 261 0.35 1.41 26.82
C GLU A 261 0.82 -0.05 26.74
N GLU A 262 -0.11 -1.00 26.76
CA GLU A 262 0.19 -2.43 26.54
C GLU A 262 0.87 -2.64 25.18
N MET A 263 0.34 -2.04 24.11
CA MET A 263 0.94 -2.14 22.78
C MET A 263 2.32 -1.48 22.69
N ILE A 264 2.53 -0.32 23.35
CA ILE A 264 3.83 0.32 23.43
C ILE A 264 4.84 -0.59 24.12
N THR A 265 4.43 -1.24 25.22
CA THR A 265 5.27 -2.17 25.99
C THR A 265 5.65 -3.38 25.15
N ASP A 266 4.67 -4.06 24.54
CA ASP A 266 4.88 -5.22 23.67
C ASP A 266 5.85 -4.92 22.52
N ILE A 267 5.73 -3.76 21.88
CA ILE A 267 6.62 -3.35 20.77
C ILE A 267 8.04 -3.06 21.26
N ARG A 268 8.18 -2.45 22.45
CA ARG A 268 9.48 -2.21 23.07
C ARG A 268 10.19 -3.51 23.47
N GLU A 269 9.43 -4.52 23.90
CA GLU A 269 9.97 -5.87 24.17
C GLU A 269 10.48 -6.57 22.90
N LEU A 270 9.97 -6.18 21.72
CA LEU A 270 10.48 -6.61 20.41
C LEU A 270 11.68 -5.79 19.93
N ASN A 271 12.26 -4.91 20.76
CA ASN A 271 13.35 -3.99 20.41
C ASN A 271 13.06 -3.07 19.21
N LEU A 272 11.80 -2.77 18.94
CA LEU A 272 11.40 -1.88 17.85
C LEU A 272 11.22 -0.44 18.36
N VAL A 273 11.64 0.54 17.55
CA VAL A 273 11.51 1.96 17.87
C VAL A 273 10.18 2.49 17.34
N ILE A 274 9.32 3.02 18.20
CA ILE A 274 8.05 3.65 17.81
C ILE A 274 8.27 5.13 17.52
N LEU A 275 7.86 5.59 16.35
CA LEU A 275 7.89 7.00 15.96
C LEU A 275 6.57 7.69 16.29
N ALA A 276 5.47 7.07 15.86
CA ALA A 276 4.14 7.63 15.95
C ALA A 276 3.07 6.55 16.17
N ILE A 277 1.93 6.98 16.70
CA ILE A 277 0.72 6.19 16.88
C ILE A 277 -0.46 6.93 16.21
N VAL A 278 -1.14 6.26 15.29
CA VAL A 278 -2.24 6.79 14.48
C VAL A 278 -3.53 6.05 14.82
N THR A 279 -4.53 6.79 15.31
CA THR A 279 -5.85 6.25 15.69
C THR A 279 -6.97 7.04 15.02
N ASP A 280 -8.19 6.50 15.01
CA ASP A 280 -9.36 7.18 14.45
C ASP A 280 -9.73 8.46 15.22
N SER A 281 -10.80 9.18 14.85
CA SER A 281 -11.18 10.41 15.57
C SER A 281 -12.37 10.25 16.49
N ALA A 282 -12.73 9.01 16.86
CA ALA A 282 -13.79 8.82 17.83
C ALA A 282 -13.40 9.45 19.19
N PRO A 283 -14.38 9.88 20.00
CA PRO A 283 -14.12 10.76 21.15
C PRO A 283 -13.17 10.16 22.18
N ALA A 284 -13.30 8.85 22.45
CA ALA A 284 -12.43 8.13 23.38
C ALA A 284 -10.97 8.13 22.90
N TYR A 285 -10.72 7.84 21.61
CA TYR A 285 -9.39 7.87 21.02
C TYR A 285 -8.81 9.28 21.00
N ASN A 286 -9.62 10.30 20.72
CA ASN A 286 -9.16 11.69 20.75
C ASN A 286 -8.71 12.12 22.14
N ALA A 287 -9.52 11.84 23.16
CA ALA A 287 -9.16 12.09 24.55
C ALA A 287 -7.92 11.29 24.99
N ALA A 288 -7.80 10.03 24.53
CA ALA A 288 -6.64 9.19 24.82
C ALA A 288 -5.35 9.77 24.23
N ARG A 289 -5.37 10.20 22.94
CA ARG A 289 -4.21 10.85 22.30
C ARG A 289 -3.76 12.09 23.04
N LEU A 290 -4.69 12.94 23.48
CA LEU A 290 -4.36 14.17 24.21
C LEU A 290 -3.61 13.86 25.52
N ARG A 291 -4.05 12.85 26.26
CA ARG A 291 -3.39 12.43 27.51
C ARG A 291 -2.05 11.74 27.24
N LEU A 292 -2.02 10.77 26.33
CA LEU A 292 -0.83 9.97 26.01
C LEU A 292 0.31 10.82 25.46
N ARG A 293 0.01 11.86 24.67
CA ARG A 293 1.01 12.80 24.16
C ARG A 293 1.77 13.55 25.27
N ASN A 294 1.11 13.82 26.40
CA ASN A 294 1.77 14.46 27.54
C ASN A 294 2.63 13.46 28.33
N LEU A 295 2.21 12.19 28.38
CA LEU A 295 2.94 11.11 29.06
C LEU A 295 4.15 10.64 28.25
N HIS A 296 4.00 10.55 26.93
CA HIS A 296 4.99 10.04 25.99
C HIS A 296 5.41 11.11 24.99
N ARG A 297 6.13 12.14 25.47
CA ARG A 297 6.65 13.22 24.61
C ARG A 297 7.64 12.73 23.56
N GLU A 298 8.26 11.58 23.82
CA GLU A 298 9.11 10.91 22.87
C GLU A 298 8.36 10.31 21.70
N LEU A 299 7.02 10.22 21.74
CA LEU A 299 6.17 9.64 20.69
C LEU A 299 5.24 10.69 20.08
N VAL A 300 4.90 10.52 18.81
CA VAL A 300 3.93 11.39 18.13
C VAL A 300 2.57 10.72 18.08
N PHE A 301 1.52 11.39 18.56
CA PHE A 301 0.14 10.89 18.48
C PHE A 301 -0.64 11.66 17.43
N LEU A 302 -1.17 10.95 16.42
CA LEU A 302 -1.85 11.55 15.27
C LEU A 302 -3.28 11.02 15.13
N PRO A 303 -4.24 11.86 14.71
CA PRO A 303 -5.48 11.37 14.18
C PRO A 303 -5.27 10.75 12.79
N CYS A 304 -6.15 9.84 12.39
CA CYS A 304 -6.25 9.41 11.01
C CYS A 304 -6.73 10.59 10.14
N TYR A 305 -5.83 11.12 9.31
CA TYR A 305 -6.16 12.27 8.46
C TYR A 305 -7.19 11.95 7.37
N ALA A 306 -7.24 10.71 6.88
CA ALA A 306 -8.33 10.28 5.99
C ALA A 306 -9.70 10.35 6.69
N HIS A 307 -9.77 9.98 7.98
CA HIS A 307 -10.98 10.14 8.77
C HIS A 307 -11.29 11.62 9.02
N GLN A 308 -10.28 12.46 9.30
CA GLN A 308 -10.48 13.91 9.45
C GLN A 308 -11.04 14.56 8.16
N VAL A 309 -10.59 14.13 6.98
CA VAL A 309 -11.14 14.61 5.70
C VAL A 309 -12.58 14.13 5.50
N ASN A 310 -12.92 12.89 5.89
CA ASN A 310 -14.32 12.44 5.87
C ASN A 310 -15.22 13.33 6.73
N LEU A 311 -14.75 13.72 7.92
CA LEU A 311 -15.48 14.65 8.81
C LEU A 311 -15.65 16.03 8.17
N CYS A 312 -14.65 16.54 7.43
CA CYS A 312 -14.77 17.81 6.70
C CYS A 312 -15.87 17.77 5.62
N VAL A 313 -16.09 16.63 4.96
CA VAL A 313 -17.23 16.50 4.04
C VAL A 313 -18.57 16.53 4.78
N GLY A 314 -18.64 15.92 5.98
CA GLY A 314 -19.81 16.00 6.85
C GLY A 314 -20.21 17.46 7.18
N GLU A 315 -19.23 18.36 7.31
CA GLU A 315 -19.48 19.78 7.54
C GLU A 315 -20.20 20.48 6.37
N ILE A 316 -20.00 20.04 5.13
CA ILE A 316 -20.71 20.56 3.96
C ILE A 316 -22.22 20.38 4.14
N PHE A 317 -22.63 19.20 4.60
CA PHE A 317 -24.03 18.87 4.84
C PHE A 317 -24.61 19.55 6.09
N LYS A 318 -23.76 19.87 7.09
CA LYS A 318 -24.17 20.73 8.23
C LYS A 318 -24.39 22.18 7.80
N VAL A 319 -23.59 22.67 6.85
CA VAL A 319 -23.69 24.06 6.37
C VAL A 319 -24.86 24.23 5.40
N SER A 320 -25.10 23.25 4.51
CA SER A 320 -26.19 23.26 3.53
C SER A 320 -27.11 22.03 3.64
N PRO A 321 -28.30 22.19 4.26
CA PRO A 321 -29.35 21.17 4.26
C PRO A 321 -29.87 20.80 2.86
N GLU A 322 -29.75 21.71 1.88
CA GLU A 322 -30.15 21.50 0.50
C GLU A 322 -29.32 20.40 -0.15
N PHE A 323 -28.00 20.35 0.11
CA PHE A 323 -27.14 19.28 -0.37
C PHE A 323 -27.45 17.93 0.29
N LYS A 324 -27.82 17.92 1.58
CA LYS A 324 -28.27 16.70 2.26
C LYS A 324 -29.54 16.15 1.61
N THR A 325 -30.49 17.03 1.29
CA THR A 325 -31.74 16.68 0.60
C THR A 325 -31.46 16.17 -0.82
N THR A 326 -30.57 16.86 -1.55
CA THR A 326 -30.17 16.48 -2.91
C THR A 326 -29.51 15.10 -2.94
N LEU A 327 -28.61 14.80 -2.01
CA LEU A 327 -27.98 13.48 -1.93
C LEU A 327 -29.01 12.41 -1.57
N THR A 328 -29.91 12.68 -0.63
CA THR A 328 -31.01 11.76 -0.27
C THR A 328 -31.88 11.43 -1.50
N TYR A 329 -32.25 12.43 -2.31
CA TYR A 329 -32.99 12.23 -3.55
C TYR A 329 -32.21 11.45 -4.61
N THR A 330 -30.90 11.70 -4.71
CA THR A 330 -30.00 10.95 -5.60
C THR A 330 -30.00 9.46 -5.23
N LEU A 331 -29.87 9.14 -3.94
CA LEU A 331 -29.92 7.77 -3.44
C LEU A 331 -31.28 7.11 -3.70
N LYS A 332 -32.38 7.85 -3.55
CA LYS A 332 -33.73 7.35 -3.88
C LYS A 332 -33.86 6.96 -5.36
N ILE A 333 -33.35 7.79 -6.27
CA ILE A 333 -33.34 7.46 -7.71
C ILE A 333 -32.48 6.22 -7.97
N ALA A 334 -31.25 6.18 -7.43
CA ALA A 334 -30.35 5.05 -7.63
C ALA A 334 -30.96 3.73 -7.11
N ALA A 335 -31.56 3.75 -5.91
CA ALA A 335 -32.27 2.63 -5.33
C ALA A 335 -33.46 2.18 -6.19
N TYR A 336 -34.26 3.11 -6.69
CA TYR A 336 -35.39 2.80 -7.57
C TYR A 336 -34.96 2.01 -8.82
N PHE A 337 -33.84 2.39 -9.46
CA PHE A 337 -33.34 1.75 -10.68
C PHE A 337 -32.40 0.56 -10.46
N LYS A 338 -32.16 0.16 -9.21
CA LYS A 338 -31.52 -1.12 -8.86
C LYS A 338 -32.51 -2.15 -8.31
N ASN A 339 -33.68 -1.69 -7.83
CA ASN A 339 -34.69 -2.57 -7.26
C ASN A 339 -35.34 -3.47 -8.33
N ALA A 340 -35.30 -4.78 -8.08
CA ALA A 340 -35.85 -5.82 -8.96
C ALA A 340 -37.36 -5.69 -9.23
N ASN A 341 -38.13 -5.03 -8.37
CA ASN A 341 -39.56 -4.79 -8.59
C ASN A 341 -39.80 -3.77 -9.71
N ASN A 342 -38.81 -2.94 -10.04
CA ASN A 342 -38.90 -1.91 -11.08
C ASN A 342 -38.27 -2.35 -12.42
N LYS A 343 -38.09 -3.67 -12.64
CA LYS A 343 -37.46 -4.26 -13.85
C LYS A 343 -37.98 -3.68 -15.16
N TYR A 344 -39.29 -3.40 -15.26
CA TYR A 344 -39.87 -2.78 -16.45
C TYR A 344 -39.24 -1.41 -16.73
N PHE A 345 -39.20 -0.51 -15.75
CA PHE A 345 -38.62 0.82 -15.91
C PHE A 345 -37.10 0.79 -16.08
N ILE A 346 -36.42 -0.17 -15.47
CA ILE A 346 -34.98 -0.41 -15.69
C ILE A 346 -34.72 -0.80 -17.15
N GLY A 347 -35.53 -1.70 -17.71
CA GLY A 347 -35.46 -2.09 -19.13
C GLY A 347 -35.72 -0.91 -20.06
N GLN A 348 -36.74 -0.11 -19.77
CA GLN A 348 -37.04 1.10 -20.57
C GLN A 348 -35.92 2.15 -20.48
N LEU A 349 -35.33 2.34 -19.30
CA LEU A 349 -34.20 3.25 -19.13
C LEU A 349 -33.02 2.80 -19.98
N ARG A 350 -32.70 1.50 -19.98
CA ARG A 350 -31.62 0.93 -20.81
C ARG A 350 -31.86 1.15 -22.30
N THR A 351 -33.08 0.96 -22.77
CA THR A 351 -33.45 1.23 -24.18
C THR A 351 -33.22 2.70 -24.53
N ILE A 352 -33.72 3.63 -23.70
CA ILE A 352 -33.56 5.07 -23.89
C ILE A 352 -32.07 5.48 -23.83
N GLN A 353 -31.30 4.92 -22.90
CA GLN A 353 -29.86 5.17 -22.81
C GLN A 353 -29.13 4.72 -24.07
N LYS A 354 -29.47 3.56 -24.63
CA LYS A 354 -28.88 3.09 -25.89
C LYS A 354 -29.23 4.00 -27.06
N GLU A 355 -30.46 4.52 -27.10
CA GLU A 355 -30.91 5.46 -28.12
C GLU A 355 -30.19 6.83 -28.02
N ILE A 356 -30.01 7.36 -26.80
CA ILE A 356 -29.43 8.70 -26.58
C ILE A 356 -27.90 8.67 -26.56
N TYR A 357 -27.29 7.68 -25.90
CA TYR A 357 -25.86 7.65 -25.59
C TYR A 357 -25.08 6.54 -26.32
N GLY A 358 -25.76 5.61 -27.00
CA GLY A 358 -25.12 4.43 -27.61
C GLY A 358 -24.58 3.39 -26.62
N LYS A 359 -24.70 3.64 -25.31
CA LYS A 359 -24.22 2.76 -24.23
C LYS A 359 -25.19 2.72 -23.06
N TYR A 360 -25.07 1.68 -22.24
CA TYR A 360 -25.81 1.57 -20.98
C TYR A 360 -25.02 2.22 -19.85
N ILE A 361 -25.70 2.99 -19.00
CA ILE A 361 -25.09 3.60 -17.81
C ILE A 361 -25.87 3.08 -16.62
N GLN A 362 -25.31 2.15 -15.86
CA GLN A 362 -26.01 1.59 -14.71
C GLN A 362 -25.97 2.62 -13.55
N PRO A 363 -27.13 3.05 -12.99
CA PRO A 363 -27.14 3.83 -11.76
C PRO A 363 -26.42 3.07 -10.64
N MET A 364 -25.42 3.71 -10.04
CA MET A 364 -24.63 3.11 -8.98
C MET A 364 -25.26 3.40 -7.62
N ILE A 365 -25.22 2.42 -6.72
CA ILE A 365 -25.63 2.59 -5.32
C ILE A 365 -24.37 2.49 -4.47
N PRO A 366 -24.16 3.39 -3.49
CA PRO A 366 -23.05 3.28 -2.58
C PRO A 366 -23.08 1.96 -1.81
N GLY A 367 -22.02 1.15 -1.93
CA GLY A 367 -21.85 -0.11 -1.19
C GLY A 367 -21.15 0.06 0.15
N ASP A 368 -20.26 1.06 0.25
CA ASP A 368 -19.42 1.31 1.42
C ASP A 368 -19.67 2.72 1.98
N THR A 369 -19.33 2.93 3.25
CA THR A 369 -19.35 4.23 3.94
C THR A 369 -18.26 5.22 3.46
N ARG A 370 -17.75 5.07 2.24
CA ARG A 370 -16.70 5.94 1.67
C ARG A 370 -17.30 6.99 0.73
N TRP A 371 -16.79 8.22 0.78
CA TRP A 371 -17.30 9.30 -0.05
C TRP A 371 -17.17 9.06 -1.56
N ASN A 372 -16.15 8.30 -1.99
CA ASN A 372 -15.96 7.90 -3.38
C ASN A 372 -17.20 7.21 -3.96
N SER A 373 -17.84 6.30 -3.23
CA SER A 373 -19.02 5.61 -3.74
C SER A 373 -20.25 6.52 -3.83
N TYR A 374 -20.35 7.54 -2.96
CA TYR A 374 -21.37 8.58 -3.09
C TYR A 374 -21.10 9.50 -4.28
N LEU A 375 -19.83 9.85 -4.54
CA LEU A 375 -19.44 10.61 -5.73
C LEU A 375 -19.79 9.83 -7.01
N THR A 376 -19.41 8.55 -7.09
CA THR A 376 -19.75 7.67 -8.22
C THR A 376 -21.27 7.55 -8.41
N CYS A 377 -22.05 7.46 -7.31
CA CYS A 377 -23.50 7.52 -7.36
C CYS A 377 -23.98 8.83 -7.99
N CYS A 378 -23.54 9.99 -7.50
CA CYS A 378 -23.88 11.30 -8.06
C CYS A 378 -23.53 11.41 -9.55
N SER A 379 -22.31 11.02 -9.93
CA SER A 379 -21.84 11.05 -11.32
C SER A 379 -22.66 10.13 -12.22
N SER A 380 -23.03 8.92 -11.76
CA SER A 380 -23.86 7.99 -12.52
C SER A 380 -25.28 8.52 -12.79
N ILE A 381 -25.89 9.19 -11.80
CA ILE A 381 -27.20 9.83 -11.93
C ILE A 381 -27.13 11.05 -12.83
N LYS A 382 -26.10 11.91 -12.68
CA LYS A 382 -25.88 13.06 -13.56
C LYS A 382 -25.69 12.60 -15.02
N ALA A 383 -24.85 11.59 -15.25
CA ALA A 383 -24.59 11.06 -16.60
C ALA A 383 -25.87 10.54 -17.27
N THR A 384 -26.84 10.07 -16.47
CA THR A 384 -28.12 9.54 -16.97
C THR A 384 -29.24 10.59 -17.01
N LYS A 385 -28.96 11.87 -16.73
CA LYS A 385 -29.98 12.94 -16.61
C LYS A 385 -30.99 12.98 -17.76
N ASN A 386 -30.52 13.03 -19.01
CA ASN A 386 -31.42 13.18 -20.16
C ASN A 386 -32.29 11.95 -20.39
N ALA A 387 -31.72 10.75 -20.23
CA ALA A 387 -32.47 9.51 -20.32
C ALA A 387 -33.52 9.38 -19.22
N LEU A 388 -33.19 9.77 -17.98
CA LEU A 388 -34.16 9.80 -16.87
C LEU A 388 -35.31 10.77 -17.14
N ARG A 389 -35.03 11.97 -17.66
CA ARG A 389 -36.08 12.93 -18.03
C ARG A 389 -36.99 12.40 -19.12
N PHE A 390 -36.42 11.86 -20.20
CA PHE A 390 -37.20 11.29 -21.29
C PHE A 390 -38.09 10.13 -20.80
N LEU A 391 -37.55 9.27 -19.94
CA LEU A 391 -38.30 8.19 -19.31
C LEU A 391 -39.45 8.75 -18.44
N ALA A 392 -39.17 9.75 -17.62
CA ALA A 392 -40.17 10.36 -16.75
C ALA A 392 -41.30 11.02 -17.56
N THR A 393 -40.99 11.72 -18.66
CA THR A 393 -41.99 12.27 -19.59
C THR A 393 -42.81 11.17 -20.27
N LYS A 394 -42.17 10.08 -20.70
CA LYS A 394 -42.84 8.96 -21.39
C LYS A 394 -43.81 8.19 -20.49
N PHE A 395 -43.53 8.13 -19.18
CA PHE A 395 -44.30 7.36 -18.19
C PHE A 395 -44.90 8.24 -17.10
N GLU A 396 -45.33 9.45 -17.47
CA GLU A 396 -45.87 10.45 -16.56
C GLU A 396 -47.05 9.90 -15.72
N PRO A 397 -47.01 10.04 -14.40
CA PRO A 397 -48.10 9.63 -13.52
C PRO A 397 -49.34 10.54 -13.66
N SER A 398 -50.53 9.93 -13.64
CA SER A 398 -51.80 10.65 -13.75
C SER A 398 -52.11 11.44 -12.47
N GLN A 399 -52.68 12.64 -12.61
CA GLN A 399 -53.02 13.53 -11.47
C GLN A 399 -54.21 13.06 -10.61
N SER A 400 -54.92 11.99 -10.99
CA SER A 400 -56.12 11.51 -10.30
C SER A 400 -55.83 10.34 -9.35
N ASN A 401 -56.17 10.47 -8.07
CA ASN A 401 -56.07 9.44 -7.01
C ASN A 401 -57.06 8.25 -7.17
N VAL A 402 -57.36 7.84 -8.40
CA VAL A 402 -58.27 6.71 -8.64
C VAL A 402 -57.47 5.41 -8.49
N ARG A 403 -58.02 4.43 -7.75
CA ARG A 403 -57.42 3.09 -7.61
C ARG A 403 -57.16 2.49 -8.99
N ARG A 404 -55.89 2.18 -9.28
CA ARG A 404 -55.42 1.56 -10.54
C ARG A 404 -56.27 0.34 -10.91
N ARG A 405 -56.72 0.27 -12.16
CA ARG A 405 -57.26 -0.95 -12.77
C ARG A 405 -56.11 -1.72 -13.41
N SER A 406 -56.25 -3.04 -13.58
CA SER A 406 -55.21 -3.91 -14.17
C SER A 406 -54.81 -3.55 -15.61
N ASN A 407 -55.56 -2.68 -16.29
CA ASN A 407 -55.34 -2.27 -17.67
C ASN A 407 -54.78 -0.83 -17.82
N ASP A 408 -54.43 -0.17 -16.72
CA ASP A 408 -53.84 1.18 -16.79
C ASP A 408 -52.39 1.12 -17.26
N SER A 409 -51.93 2.17 -17.95
CA SER A 409 -50.53 2.28 -18.37
C SER A 409 -49.60 2.27 -17.14
N LEU A 410 -48.48 1.56 -17.24
CA LEU A 410 -47.45 1.57 -16.21
C LEU A 410 -46.87 2.98 -16.10
N THR A 411 -46.99 3.59 -14.93
CA THR A 411 -46.43 4.93 -14.64
C THR A 411 -45.31 4.83 -13.62
N ILE A 412 -44.32 5.72 -13.73
CA ILE A 412 -43.27 5.83 -12.72
C ILE A 412 -43.88 6.35 -11.40
N SER A 413 -43.25 6.03 -10.26
CA SER A 413 -43.68 6.57 -8.96
C SER A 413 -43.73 8.11 -8.98
N GLN A 414 -44.80 8.70 -8.42
CA GLN A 414 -44.98 10.15 -8.35
C GLN A 414 -43.79 10.84 -7.68
N ASP A 415 -43.25 10.23 -6.63
CA ASP A 415 -42.11 10.78 -5.89
C ASP A 415 -40.87 10.86 -6.78
N ILE A 416 -40.55 9.77 -7.49
CA ILE A 416 -39.40 9.70 -8.41
C ILE A 416 -39.59 10.65 -9.60
N TYR A 417 -40.81 10.73 -10.14
CA TYR A 417 -41.16 11.71 -11.18
C TYR A 417 -40.87 13.14 -10.72
N SER A 418 -41.33 13.50 -9.51
CA SER A 418 -41.19 14.84 -8.97
C SER A 418 -39.72 15.24 -8.78
N ILE A 419 -38.86 14.30 -8.38
CA ILE A 419 -37.41 14.54 -8.23
C ILE A 419 -36.76 14.73 -9.60
N ILE A 420 -37.05 13.85 -10.57
CA ILE A 420 -36.44 13.91 -11.91
C ILE A 420 -36.83 15.20 -12.65
N MET A 421 -38.05 15.72 -12.46
CA MET A 421 -38.51 16.95 -13.10
C MET A 421 -38.09 18.23 -12.37
N ASN A 422 -37.50 18.14 -11.18
CA ASN A 422 -37.08 19.30 -10.41
C ASN A 422 -35.73 19.86 -10.91
N GLU A 423 -35.72 21.04 -11.51
CA GLU A 423 -34.47 21.69 -11.99
C GLU A 423 -33.49 22.01 -10.86
N ASN A 424 -33.99 22.48 -9.71
CA ASN A 424 -33.14 22.79 -8.55
C ASN A 424 -32.42 21.54 -8.00
N PHE A 425 -33.03 20.35 -8.12
CA PHE A 425 -32.35 19.09 -7.78
C PHE A 425 -31.12 18.88 -8.68
N TRP A 426 -31.25 19.06 -10.00
CA TRP A 426 -30.14 18.85 -10.92
C TRP A 426 -29.04 19.90 -10.78
N GLU A 427 -29.40 21.16 -10.56
CA GLU A 427 -28.42 22.23 -10.29
C GLU A 427 -27.63 21.94 -9.01
N ASN A 428 -28.31 21.54 -7.93
CA ASN A 428 -27.64 21.20 -6.68
C ASN A 428 -26.84 19.91 -6.78
N LEU A 429 -27.26 18.93 -7.59
CA LEU A 429 -26.50 17.70 -7.83
C LEU A 429 -25.16 18.00 -8.50
N ILE A 430 -25.16 18.89 -9.52
CA ILE A 430 -23.93 19.30 -10.20
C ILE A 430 -22.99 20.02 -9.24
N LYS A 431 -23.51 20.97 -8.44
CA LYS A 431 -22.73 21.68 -7.42
C LYS A 431 -22.17 20.72 -6.37
N LEU A 432 -22.99 19.80 -5.86
CA LEU A 432 -22.58 18.83 -4.86
C LEU A 432 -21.46 17.92 -5.39
N GLU A 433 -21.59 17.41 -6.61
CA GLU A 433 -20.55 16.60 -7.23
C GLU A 433 -19.23 17.38 -7.34
N GLN A 434 -19.27 18.62 -7.84
CA GLN A 434 -18.09 19.50 -7.91
C GLN A 434 -17.44 19.74 -6.55
N LEU A 435 -18.25 19.88 -5.49
CA LEU A 435 -17.76 20.01 -4.12
C LEU A 435 -17.11 18.73 -3.60
N LEU A 436 -17.61 17.55 -3.97
CA LEU A 436 -17.11 16.25 -3.48
C LEU A 436 -15.82 15.78 -4.18
N ILE A 437 -15.59 16.19 -5.43
CA ILE A 437 -14.41 15.80 -6.22
C ILE A 437 -13.07 16.03 -5.47
N PRO A 438 -12.73 17.25 -5.01
CA PRO A 438 -11.43 17.49 -4.37
C PRO A 438 -11.27 16.66 -3.09
N TYR A 439 -12.34 16.46 -2.32
CA TYR A 439 -12.29 15.62 -1.12
C TYR A 439 -12.05 14.15 -1.45
N CYS A 440 -12.69 13.61 -2.50
CA CYS A 440 -12.50 12.21 -2.89
C CYS A 440 -11.09 11.98 -3.45
N GLN A 441 -10.53 12.94 -4.19
CA GLN A 441 -9.15 12.88 -4.67
C GLN A 441 -8.15 12.90 -3.52
N ILE A 442 -8.34 13.80 -2.55
CA ILE A 442 -7.56 13.85 -1.31
C ILE A 442 -7.66 12.52 -0.53
N LEU A 443 -8.86 11.96 -0.41
CA LEU A 443 -9.06 10.68 0.27
C LEU A 443 -8.32 9.56 -0.43
N ASN A 444 -8.27 9.53 -1.76
CA ASN A 444 -7.49 8.55 -2.51
C ASN A 444 -6.01 8.65 -2.16
N ILE A 445 -5.45 9.86 -2.10
CA ILE A 445 -4.05 10.10 -1.70
C ILE A 445 -3.85 9.62 -0.26
N LEU A 446 -4.62 10.13 0.69
CA LEU A 446 -4.47 9.87 2.13
C LEU A 446 -4.68 8.41 2.54
N GLN A 447 -5.35 7.61 1.71
CA GLN A 447 -5.58 6.18 1.95
C GLN A 447 -4.46 5.28 1.38
N THR A 448 -3.49 5.85 0.65
CA THR A 448 -2.34 5.08 0.13
C THR A 448 -1.32 4.70 1.21
N ASP A 449 -0.50 3.68 0.96
CA ASP A 449 0.39 3.06 1.98
C ASP A 449 1.50 4.00 2.43
N LYS A 450 1.92 4.93 1.58
CA LYS A 450 3.16 5.70 1.74
C LYS A 450 2.93 7.17 2.10
N VAL A 451 1.72 7.54 2.50
CA VAL A 451 1.38 8.95 2.80
C VAL A 451 2.17 9.47 3.97
N ARG A 452 2.72 10.68 3.81
CA ARG A 452 3.52 11.39 4.81
C ARG A 452 2.86 12.71 5.21
N LEU A 453 3.37 13.28 6.30
CA LEU A 453 2.85 14.52 6.89
C LEU A 453 2.84 15.72 5.92
N TYR A 454 3.78 15.79 4.97
CA TYR A 454 3.83 16.90 4.02
C TYR A 454 2.70 16.86 3.00
N GLU A 455 2.23 15.67 2.63
CA GLU A 455 1.08 15.47 1.76
C GLU A 455 -0.19 15.88 2.50
N VAL A 456 -0.35 15.45 3.76
CA VAL A 456 -1.45 15.89 4.63
C VAL A 456 -1.56 17.41 4.68
N LEU A 457 -0.45 18.11 4.91
CA LEU A 457 -0.45 19.57 4.95
C LEU A 457 -0.81 20.18 3.59
N HIS A 458 -0.36 19.57 2.48
CA HIS A 458 -0.69 20.02 1.13
C HIS A 458 -2.15 19.86 0.79
N GLU A 459 -2.73 18.68 1.04
CA GLU A 459 -4.15 18.42 0.81
C GLU A 459 -5.02 19.40 1.61
N PHE A 460 -4.66 19.63 2.88
CA PHE A 460 -5.42 20.52 3.75
C PHE A 460 -5.29 22.00 3.35
N ALA A 461 -4.09 22.43 2.95
CA ALA A 461 -3.87 23.77 2.41
C ALA A 461 -4.63 23.99 1.09
N TYR A 462 -4.66 22.97 0.22
CA TYR A 462 -5.42 23.01 -1.03
C TYR A 462 -6.93 23.12 -0.79
N LEU A 463 -7.50 22.38 0.19
CA LEU A 463 -8.91 22.54 0.58
C LEU A 463 -9.23 23.97 1.03
N THR A 464 -8.32 24.58 1.79
CA THR A 464 -8.46 25.97 2.24
C THR A 464 -8.48 26.92 1.04
N GLN A 465 -7.58 26.73 0.08
CA GLN A 465 -7.55 27.51 -1.17
C GLN A 465 -8.81 27.30 -2.01
N PHE A 466 -9.31 26.07 -2.11
CA PHE A 466 -10.54 25.73 -2.81
C PHE A 466 -11.73 26.53 -2.26
N TRP A 467 -11.92 26.55 -0.93
CA TRP A 467 -13.01 27.30 -0.31
C TRP A 467 -12.82 28.81 -0.37
N LYS A 468 -11.59 29.34 -0.27
CA LYS A 468 -11.32 30.77 -0.48
C LYS A 468 -11.72 31.25 -1.88
N LYS A 469 -11.63 30.39 -2.89
CA LYS A 469 -12.01 30.67 -4.28
C LYS A 469 -13.46 30.29 -4.62
N TYR A 470 -14.20 29.72 -3.67
CA TYR A 470 -15.57 29.26 -3.90
C TYR A 470 -16.54 30.43 -4.05
N ILE A 471 -17.50 30.30 -4.97
CA ILE A 471 -18.38 31.40 -5.42
C ILE A 471 -19.31 31.90 -4.30
N ASP A 472 -19.84 30.99 -3.47
CA ASP A 472 -20.70 31.34 -2.34
C ASP A 472 -19.85 31.68 -1.12
N SER A 473 -19.65 32.98 -0.88
CA SER A 473 -18.83 33.49 0.21
C SER A 473 -19.39 33.17 1.60
N ASN A 474 -20.70 33.07 1.77
CA ASN A 474 -21.32 32.74 3.05
C ASN A 474 -21.04 31.27 3.40
N MET A 475 -21.28 30.37 2.45
CA MET A 475 -20.95 28.96 2.63
C MET A 475 -19.45 28.76 2.85
N ALA A 476 -18.61 29.40 2.03
CA ALA A 476 -17.16 29.35 2.13
C ALA A 476 -16.67 29.78 3.53
N ASN A 477 -17.11 30.93 4.03
CA ASN A 477 -16.70 31.42 5.36
C ASN A 477 -17.12 30.46 6.48
N ARG A 478 -18.33 29.87 6.40
CA ARG A 478 -18.81 28.89 7.38
C ARG A 478 -17.99 27.60 7.36
N ILE A 479 -17.51 27.16 6.20
CA ILE A 479 -16.63 25.99 6.07
C ILE A 479 -15.20 26.33 6.52
N LEU A 480 -14.64 27.46 6.10
CA LEU A 480 -13.31 27.93 6.50
C LEU A 480 -13.20 28.05 8.02
N THR A 481 -14.23 28.56 8.70
CA THR A 481 -14.27 28.62 10.18
C THR A 481 -14.15 27.22 10.82
N ARG A 482 -14.76 26.20 10.20
CA ARG A 482 -14.69 24.82 10.71
C ARG A 482 -13.35 24.16 10.42
N LEU A 483 -12.79 24.42 9.23
CA LEU A 483 -11.41 24.02 8.90
C LEU A 483 -10.42 24.66 9.87
N GLN A 484 -10.59 25.93 10.21
CA GLN A 484 -9.77 26.65 11.18
C GLN A 484 -9.83 25.99 12.57
N LYS A 485 -11.03 25.66 13.06
CA LYS A 485 -11.19 24.94 14.35
C LYS A 485 -10.45 23.60 14.34
N ARG A 486 -10.52 22.86 13.23
CA ARG A 486 -9.82 21.58 13.07
C ARG A 486 -8.30 21.78 13.06
N TRP A 487 -7.81 22.76 12.32
CA TRP A 487 -6.41 23.15 12.28
C TRP A 487 -5.88 23.54 13.66
N GLU A 488 -6.66 24.26 14.47
CA GLU A 488 -6.32 24.62 15.85
C GLU A 488 -6.17 23.41 16.77
N SER A 489 -6.91 22.33 16.52
CA SER A 489 -6.77 21.10 17.31
C SER A 489 -5.50 20.29 16.97
N TRP A 490 -4.93 20.51 15.78
CA TRP A 490 -3.78 19.75 15.30
C TRP A 490 -2.45 20.27 15.84
N GLU A 491 -1.45 19.40 15.80
CA GLU A 491 -0.06 19.74 16.13
C GLU A 491 0.59 20.45 14.95
N GLN A 492 0.25 21.74 14.79
CA GLN A 492 0.64 22.53 13.63
C GLN A 492 2.15 22.60 13.37
N PRO A 493 3.04 22.75 14.39
CA PRO A 493 4.47 22.80 14.13
C PRO A 493 5.00 21.53 13.46
N LEU A 494 4.46 20.35 13.81
CA LEU A 494 4.87 19.07 13.22
C LEU A 494 4.55 19.04 11.71
N LEU A 495 3.32 19.43 11.35
CA LEU A 495 2.90 19.53 9.95
C LEU A 495 3.70 20.61 9.21
N ILE A 496 3.90 21.78 9.81
CA ILE A 496 4.69 22.87 9.22
C ILE A 496 6.13 22.43 8.96
N PHE A 497 6.76 21.68 9.88
CA PHE A 497 8.10 21.16 9.68
C PHE A 497 8.19 20.15 8.53
N SER A 498 7.12 19.39 8.27
CA SER A 498 7.10 18.49 7.12
C SER A 498 7.23 19.24 5.78
N TRP A 499 6.82 20.51 5.71
CA TRP A 499 7.07 21.40 4.57
C TRP A 499 8.40 22.13 4.67
N LEU A 500 8.71 22.72 5.82
CA LEU A 500 9.94 23.49 6.00
C LEU A 500 11.19 22.64 5.75
N LEU A 501 11.19 21.37 6.17
CA LEU A 501 12.29 20.42 6.00
C LEU A 501 12.20 19.63 4.68
N HIS A 502 11.18 19.89 3.85
CA HIS A 502 11.09 19.28 2.53
C HIS A 502 11.88 20.13 1.52
N PRO A 503 12.86 19.56 0.79
CA PRO A 503 13.73 20.35 -0.08
C PRO A 503 13.00 21.13 -1.19
N SER A 504 11.95 20.57 -1.79
CA SER A 504 11.14 21.23 -2.82
C SER A 504 10.11 22.25 -2.29
N TYR A 505 9.62 22.09 -1.05
CA TYR A 505 8.59 22.96 -0.48
C TYR A 505 9.23 24.13 0.28
N ARG A 506 10.09 23.86 1.28
CA ARG A 506 10.72 24.86 2.15
C ARG A 506 9.71 25.94 2.58
N THR A 507 9.95 27.21 2.23
CA THR A 507 9.05 28.35 2.46
C THR A 507 8.22 28.76 1.25
N LYS A 508 8.29 28.03 0.15
CA LYS A 508 7.68 28.39 -1.14
C LYS A 508 6.18 28.66 -1.02
N TYR A 509 5.49 27.90 -0.17
CA TYR A 509 4.03 27.90 -0.06
C TYR A 509 3.48 28.63 1.15
N PHE A 510 4.34 29.09 2.07
CA PHE A 510 3.93 29.95 3.18
C PHE A 510 3.86 31.41 2.75
N THR A 511 2.95 32.19 3.32
CA THR A 511 2.98 33.65 3.15
C THR A 511 4.21 34.25 3.84
N LEU A 512 4.52 35.51 3.53
CA LEU A 512 5.68 36.21 4.09
C LEU A 512 5.71 36.12 5.62
N PRO A 513 6.90 36.02 6.25
CA PRO A 513 7.00 35.89 7.71
C PRO A 513 6.32 37.01 8.50
N SER A 514 6.20 38.20 7.91
CA SER A 514 5.48 39.34 8.48
C SER A 514 3.97 39.11 8.61
N SER A 515 3.37 38.29 7.73
CA SER A 515 1.95 37.91 7.80
C SER A 515 1.75 36.58 8.54
N SER A 516 2.51 35.54 8.18
CA SER A 516 2.34 34.20 8.76
C SER A 516 2.95 34.05 10.15
N LYS A 517 3.87 34.93 10.58
CA LYS A 517 4.69 34.74 11.79
C LYS A 517 5.51 33.44 11.79
N ILE A 518 5.65 32.76 10.66
CA ILE A 518 6.58 31.64 10.49
C ILE A 518 7.96 32.24 10.25
N SER A 519 8.61 32.65 11.34
CA SER A 519 9.98 33.13 11.30
C SER A 519 10.95 32.00 11.64
N TYR A 520 12.18 32.12 11.14
CA TYR A 520 13.25 31.19 11.41
C TYR A 520 13.51 31.03 12.91
N LEU A 521 13.53 32.16 13.64
CA LEU A 521 13.70 32.20 15.10
C LEU A 521 12.57 31.45 15.83
N HIS A 522 11.33 31.67 15.39
CA HIS A 522 10.15 31.10 16.03
C HIS A 522 10.03 29.59 15.78
N MET A 523 10.34 29.14 14.56
CA MET A 523 10.39 27.71 14.25
C MET A 523 11.59 27.03 14.91
N GLY A 524 12.74 27.69 15.02
CA GLY A 524 13.92 27.15 15.73
C GLY A 524 13.61 26.69 17.15
N LYS A 525 12.76 27.44 17.89
CA LYS A 525 12.28 27.02 19.23
C LYS A 525 11.59 25.66 19.20
N TRP A 526 10.68 25.44 18.26
CA TRP A 526 9.94 24.17 18.12
C TRP A 526 10.83 23.04 17.61
N LEU A 527 11.84 23.35 16.80
CA LEU A 527 12.82 22.37 16.32
C LEU A 527 13.64 21.83 17.51
N VAL A 528 14.12 22.74 18.37
CA VAL A 528 14.79 22.41 19.63
C VAL A 528 13.87 21.56 20.52
N TYR A 529 12.59 21.92 20.65
CA TYR A 529 11.62 21.14 21.42
C TYR A 529 11.54 19.69 20.92
N TYR A 530 11.30 19.46 19.62
CA TYR A 530 11.16 18.10 19.09
C TYR A 530 12.43 17.28 19.26
N TYR A 531 13.60 17.89 19.02
CA TYR A 531 14.86 17.20 19.24
C TYR A 531 15.00 16.73 20.70
N LYS A 532 14.77 17.62 21.67
CA LYS A 532 14.82 17.28 23.10
C LYS A 532 13.80 16.21 23.46
N ALA A 533 12.54 16.38 23.04
CA ALA A 533 11.45 15.46 23.36
C ALA A 533 11.73 14.05 22.82
N TRP A 534 12.31 13.95 21.62
CA TRP A 534 12.51 12.67 20.93
C TRP A 534 13.81 11.96 21.28
N THR A 535 14.83 12.68 21.74
CA THR A 535 16.16 12.11 22.04
C THR A 535 16.52 12.14 23.52
N GLY A 536 15.84 12.97 24.32
CA GLY A 536 16.22 13.27 25.70
C GLY A 536 17.51 14.08 25.82
N CYS A 537 18.04 14.63 24.72
CA CYS A 537 19.31 15.34 24.67
C CYS A 537 19.13 16.82 24.31
N ASP A 538 19.98 17.69 24.85
CA ASP A 538 20.05 19.09 24.44
C ASP A 538 20.77 19.23 23.09
N PRO A 539 20.23 20.04 22.15
CA PRO A 539 20.89 20.28 20.88
C PRO A 539 22.10 21.21 21.04
N GLN A 540 23.17 20.93 20.29
CA GLN A 540 24.40 21.72 20.23
C GLN A 540 24.47 22.58 18.96
N SER A 541 23.97 22.09 17.83
CA SER A 541 24.15 22.68 16.50
C SER A 541 22.87 22.76 15.68
N ILE A 542 21.71 22.33 16.19
CA ILE A 542 20.47 22.17 15.41
C ILE A 542 20.05 23.43 14.66
N LEU A 543 20.29 24.61 15.23
CA LEU A 543 19.98 25.88 14.58
C LEU A 543 21.00 26.19 13.46
N VAL A 544 22.28 25.89 13.64
CA VAL A 544 23.27 26.03 12.56
C VAL A 544 22.93 25.07 11.42
N GLU A 545 22.63 23.82 11.75
CA GLU A 545 22.25 22.79 10.76
C GLU A 545 20.97 23.17 10.01
N PHE A 546 19.99 23.76 10.71
CA PHE A 546 18.77 24.25 10.09
C PHE A 546 19.01 25.44 9.16
N ASP A 547 19.93 26.34 9.49
CA ASP A 547 20.30 27.47 8.63
C ASP A 547 20.98 26.97 7.35
N ASP A 548 21.94 26.05 7.49
CA ASP A 548 22.64 25.44 6.35
C ASP A 548 21.67 24.77 5.37
N PHE A 549 20.73 23.97 5.89
CA PHE A 549 19.68 23.35 5.07
C PHE A 549 18.81 24.41 4.36
N PHE A 550 18.44 25.46 5.09
CA PHE A 550 17.57 26.50 4.59
C PHE A 550 18.22 27.31 3.46
N GLN A 551 19.52 27.59 3.57
CA GLN A 551 20.29 28.23 2.52
C GLN A 551 20.26 27.41 1.23
N GLY A 552 20.32 26.07 1.33
CA GLY A 552 20.01 25.14 0.23
C GLY A 552 20.88 25.27 -1.03
N LYS A 553 22.02 25.95 -0.92
CA LYS A 553 22.93 26.27 -2.05
C LYS A 553 24.15 25.39 -2.12
N ASN A 554 24.56 24.84 -0.97
CA ASN A 554 25.80 24.09 -0.83
C ASN A 554 25.50 22.61 -0.65
N TYR A 555 26.45 21.78 -1.06
CA TYR A 555 26.44 20.37 -0.70
C TYR A 555 26.34 20.22 0.83
N PRO A 556 25.49 19.33 1.36
CA PRO A 556 24.66 18.34 0.66
C PRO A 556 23.21 18.77 0.34
N PHE A 557 22.85 20.04 0.58
CA PHE A 557 21.48 20.56 0.48
C PHE A 557 21.10 21.14 -0.89
N ASP A 558 22.02 21.05 -1.85
CA ASP A 558 21.85 21.52 -3.21
C ASP A 558 20.95 20.59 -4.04
N ASN A 559 20.30 21.15 -5.07
CA ASN A 559 19.35 20.41 -5.90
C ASN A 559 19.98 19.19 -6.60
N LYS A 560 21.28 19.23 -6.97
CA LYS A 560 21.91 18.09 -7.65
C LYS A 560 22.02 16.89 -6.71
N THR A 561 22.32 17.12 -5.43
CA THR A 561 22.35 16.06 -4.41
C THR A 561 20.95 15.51 -4.17
N ILE A 562 19.94 16.36 -4.03
CA ILE A 562 18.54 15.94 -3.81
C ILE A 562 18.02 15.09 -4.97
N CYS A 563 18.31 15.45 -6.22
CA CYS A 563 17.87 14.71 -7.40
C CYS A 563 18.40 13.27 -7.45
N GLN A 564 19.56 12.97 -6.83
CA GLN A 564 20.10 11.61 -6.77
C GLN A 564 19.23 10.65 -5.94
N PHE A 565 18.30 11.19 -5.13
CA PHE A 565 17.37 10.39 -4.33
C PHE A 565 16.00 10.21 -5.01
N GLU A 566 15.81 10.67 -6.25
CA GLU A 566 14.56 10.51 -7.02
C GLU A 566 13.32 10.96 -6.21
N ASN A 567 13.42 12.10 -5.53
CA ASN A 567 12.38 12.64 -4.63
C ASN A 567 12.05 11.76 -3.40
N ASN A 568 12.84 10.73 -3.08
CA ASN A 568 12.69 9.98 -1.84
C ASN A 568 13.30 10.75 -0.65
N ILE A 569 12.50 11.69 -0.13
CA ILE A 569 12.89 12.64 0.93
C ILE A 569 13.32 11.93 2.22
N TYR A 570 12.67 10.82 2.56
CA TYR A 570 13.05 9.98 3.71
C TYR A 570 14.46 9.41 3.55
N LYS A 571 14.78 8.79 2.39
CA LYS A 571 16.12 8.23 2.16
C LYS A 571 17.18 9.31 2.15
N TYR A 572 16.84 10.47 1.58
CA TYR A 572 17.68 11.66 1.61
C TYR A 572 18.01 12.07 3.05
N TRP A 573 17.01 12.27 3.91
CA TRP A 573 17.25 12.66 5.30
C TRP A 573 17.93 11.58 6.14
N CYS A 574 17.68 10.29 5.86
CA CYS A 574 18.45 9.20 6.47
C CYS A 574 19.94 9.27 6.15
N TRP A 575 20.29 9.71 4.94
CA TRP A 575 21.68 9.84 4.51
C TRP A 575 22.32 11.13 5.06
N ILE A 576 21.56 12.23 5.10
CA ILE A 576 22.02 13.51 5.67
C ILE A 576 22.32 13.41 7.17
N LYS A 577 21.58 12.56 7.90
CA LYS A 577 21.68 12.39 9.35
C LYS A 577 23.10 12.12 9.84
N ASP A 578 23.96 11.47 9.05
CA ASP A 578 25.34 11.21 9.48
C ASP A 578 26.21 12.47 9.53
N ALA A 579 25.94 13.44 8.65
CA ALA A 579 26.68 14.71 8.58
C ALA A 579 26.00 15.84 9.38
N TYR A 580 24.67 15.81 9.48
CA TYR A 580 23.83 16.78 10.18
C TYR A 580 22.93 16.04 11.17
N PRO A 581 23.48 15.60 12.31
CA PRO A 581 22.82 14.63 13.20
C PRO A 581 21.58 15.18 13.88
N GLU A 582 21.53 16.47 14.22
CA GLU A 582 20.43 17.00 15.02
C GLU A 582 19.21 17.28 14.15
N ILE A 583 19.37 18.05 13.07
CA ILE A 583 18.28 18.28 12.12
C ILE A 583 17.94 16.99 11.37
N GLY A 584 18.93 16.18 11.01
CA GLY A 584 18.73 14.93 10.32
C GLY A 584 17.91 13.95 11.16
N THR A 585 18.11 13.92 12.49
CA THR A 585 17.26 13.12 13.38
C THR A 585 15.81 13.58 13.37
N VAL A 586 15.56 14.88 13.49
CA VAL A 586 14.19 15.42 13.48
C VAL A 586 13.52 15.20 12.11
N ALA A 587 14.20 15.55 11.03
CA ALA A 587 13.66 15.46 9.68
C ALA A 587 13.41 14.00 9.28
N SER A 588 14.40 13.12 9.48
CA SER A 588 14.26 11.70 9.16
C SER A 588 13.08 11.08 9.93
N ARG A 589 12.90 11.44 11.21
CA ARG A 589 11.74 11.03 12.00
C ARG A 589 10.42 11.54 11.42
N ILE A 590 10.30 12.81 11.07
CA ILE A 590 9.09 13.39 10.44
C ILE A 590 8.75 12.68 9.12
N PHE A 591 9.74 12.46 8.26
CA PHE A 591 9.53 11.78 6.96
C PHE A 591 9.42 10.25 7.07
N GLY A 592 9.80 9.68 8.22
CA GLY A 592 9.59 8.26 8.54
C GLY A 592 8.20 7.95 9.08
N ILE A 593 7.42 8.97 9.48
CA ILE A 593 6.03 8.78 9.90
C ILE A 593 5.14 8.57 8.68
N CYS A 594 4.44 7.44 8.67
CA CYS A 594 3.42 7.16 7.68
C CYS A 594 2.03 7.27 8.31
N VAL A 595 1.16 8.11 7.74
CA VAL A 595 -0.08 8.54 8.41
C VAL A 595 -1.30 7.66 8.11
N ASN A 596 -1.12 6.55 7.42
CA ASN A 596 -2.23 5.79 6.85
C ASN A 596 -2.88 4.80 7.83
N ALA A 597 -4.10 5.09 8.30
CA ALA A 597 -4.93 4.11 9.00
C ALA A 597 -5.82 3.25 8.06
N ALA A 598 -5.94 3.59 6.77
CA ALA A 598 -6.68 2.78 5.79
C ALA A 598 -6.07 1.40 5.55
N SER A 599 -4.80 1.19 5.93
CA SER A 599 -4.23 -0.15 6.07
C SER A 599 -5.07 -1.03 6.99
N VAL A 600 -5.57 -0.50 8.11
CA VAL A 600 -6.41 -1.24 9.06
C VAL A 600 -7.74 -1.62 8.41
N LYS A 601 -8.34 -0.70 7.64
CA LYS A 601 -9.55 -0.99 6.86
C LYS A 601 -9.37 -2.09 5.82
N ARG A 602 -8.19 -2.18 5.18
CA ARG A 602 -7.87 -3.27 4.26
C ARG A 602 -7.69 -4.60 4.98
N LEU A 603 -7.23 -4.58 6.23
CA LEU A 603 -7.21 -5.78 7.05
C LEU A 603 -8.63 -6.26 7.36
N TRP A 604 -9.57 -5.37 7.69
CA TRP A 604 -10.99 -5.72 7.84
C TRP A 604 -11.55 -6.39 6.60
N SER A 605 -11.31 -5.81 5.42
CA SER A 605 -11.73 -6.41 4.14
C SER A 605 -11.10 -7.80 3.95
N ASN A 606 -9.80 -7.95 4.23
CA ASN A 606 -9.11 -9.24 4.13
C ASN A 606 -9.66 -10.28 5.13
N MET A 607 -10.02 -9.87 6.35
CA MET A 607 -10.61 -10.78 7.35
C MET A 607 -12.06 -11.12 6.99
N GLY A 608 -12.86 -10.14 6.56
CA GLY A 608 -14.23 -10.31 6.06
C GLY A 608 -14.31 -11.23 4.84
N PHE A 609 -13.31 -11.17 3.95
CA PHE A 609 -13.17 -12.07 2.82
C PHE A 609 -13.14 -13.57 3.21
N TYR A 610 -12.57 -13.90 4.37
CA TYR A 610 -12.59 -15.27 4.90
C TYR A 610 -13.74 -15.55 5.86
N HIS A 611 -14.25 -14.50 6.51
CA HIS A 611 -15.25 -14.58 7.57
C HIS A 611 -16.57 -14.03 7.07
N THR A 612 -17.22 -14.81 6.21
CA THR A 612 -18.54 -14.50 5.63
C THR A 612 -19.67 -15.12 6.46
N LYS A 613 -20.92 -14.76 6.18
CA LYS A 613 -22.11 -15.38 6.82
C LYS A 613 -22.09 -16.91 6.71
N ASN A 614 -21.74 -17.42 5.53
CA ASN A 614 -21.63 -18.86 5.26
C ASN A 614 -20.36 -19.50 5.86
N ARG A 615 -19.31 -18.70 6.16
CA ARG A 615 -18.00 -19.17 6.66
C ARG A 615 -17.62 -18.55 8.01
N ASN A 616 -18.57 -18.45 8.95
CA ASN A 616 -18.34 -17.79 10.24
C ASN A 616 -17.76 -18.69 11.34
N LYS A 617 -17.59 -20.01 11.13
CA LYS A 617 -17.14 -20.96 12.17
C LYS A 617 -15.65 -20.88 12.53
N LEU A 618 -14.86 -20.10 11.79
CA LEU A 618 -13.43 -19.93 12.09
C LEU A 618 -13.23 -19.00 13.29
N LYS A 619 -12.23 -19.31 14.13
CA LYS A 619 -11.78 -18.39 15.18
C LYS A 619 -11.10 -17.19 14.53
N TYR A 620 -11.29 -16.00 15.11
CA TYR A 620 -10.69 -14.76 14.56
C TYR A 620 -9.16 -14.88 14.44
N THR A 621 -8.48 -15.54 15.39
CA THR A 621 -7.02 -15.74 15.35
C THR A 621 -6.57 -16.47 14.08
N ARG A 622 -7.34 -17.46 13.64
CA ARG A 622 -7.05 -18.18 12.39
C ARG A 622 -7.37 -17.34 11.16
N VAL A 623 -8.40 -16.52 11.21
CA VAL A 623 -8.74 -15.59 10.13
C VAL A 623 -7.63 -14.53 10.00
N LEU A 624 -7.11 -14.04 11.12
CA LEU A 624 -5.97 -13.13 11.17
C LEU A 624 -4.72 -13.76 10.54
N ASP A 625 -4.37 -15.00 10.90
CA ASP A 625 -3.25 -15.73 10.29
C ASP A 625 -3.36 -15.82 8.76
N MET A 626 -4.57 -16.10 8.26
CA MET A 626 -4.86 -16.13 6.84
C MET A 626 -4.79 -14.73 6.20
N ALA A 627 -5.26 -13.69 6.90
CA ALA A 627 -5.22 -12.31 6.43
C ALA A 627 -3.80 -11.73 6.40
N LYS A 628 -2.94 -12.08 7.36
CA LYS A 628 -1.50 -11.75 7.36
C LYS A 628 -0.81 -12.23 6.08
N LEU A 629 -0.98 -13.50 5.75
CA LEU A 629 -0.40 -14.07 4.52
C LEU A 629 -1.00 -13.45 3.26
N ARG A 630 -2.31 -13.18 3.25
CA ARG A 630 -2.97 -12.52 2.11
C ARG A 630 -2.39 -11.13 1.89
N ALA A 631 -2.26 -10.34 2.96
CA ALA A 631 -1.70 -9.00 2.90
C ALA A 631 -0.27 -9.00 2.33
N ASP A 632 0.59 -9.91 2.78
CA ASP A 632 1.95 -10.06 2.25
C ASP A 632 1.96 -10.46 0.76
N ILE A 633 1.14 -11.44 0.36
CA ILE A 633 1.03 -11.86 -1.05
C ILE A 633 0.59 -10.68 -1.94
N THR A 634 -0.46 -9.96 -1.53
CA THR A 634 -1.01 -8.84 -2.29
C THR A 634 -0.03 -7.67 -2.36
N TYR A 635 0.68 -7.37 -1.26
CA TYR A 635 1.72 -6.34 -1.24
C TYR A 635 2.86 -6.67 -2.21
N ASN A 636 3.39 -7.90 -2.15
CA ASN A 636 4.49 -8.32 -3.01
C ASN A 636 4.11 -8.29 -4.51
N ARG A 637 2.85 -8.58 -4.86
CA ARG A 637 2.35 -8.45 -6.23
C ARG A 637 2.29 -7.00 -6.70
N ARG A 638 1.78 -6.08 -5.86
CA ARG A 638 1.73 -4.64 -6.18
C ARG A 638 3.12 -4.07 -6.40
N PHE A 639 4.05 -4.38 -5.48
CA PHE A 639 5.44 -3.94 -5.59
C PHE A 639 6.13 -4.46 -6.87
N TYR A 640 5.88 -5.71 -7.25
CA TYR A 640 6.44 -6.27 -8.49
C TYR A 640 5.87 -5.60 -9.74
N LYS A 641 4.56 -5.31 -9.77
CA LYS A 641 3.92 -4.56 -10.87
C LYS A 641 4.50 -3.14 -10.99
N GLU A 642 4.60 -2.40 -9.88
CA GLU A 642 5.20 -1.05 -9.85
C GLU A 642 6.63 -1.07 -10.40
N SER A 643 7.44 -2.04 -9.97
CA SER A 643 8.82 -2.17 -10.46
C SER A 643 8.90 -2.42 -11.98
N ILE A 644 7.95 -3.15 -12.56
CA ILE A 644 7.91 -3.37 -14.01
C ILE A 644 7.54 -2.08 -14.73
N VAL A 645 6.48 -1.40 -14.27
CA VAL A 645 6.02 -0.14 -14.88
C VAL A 645 7.12 0.92 -14.86
N SER A 646 7.81 1.09 -13.73
CA SER A 646 8.94 2.03 -13.64
C SER A 646 10.08 1.68 -14.61
N ASN A 647 10.40 0.39 -14.77
CA ASN A 647 11.43 -0.04 -15.71
C ASN A 647 11.02 0.22 -17.18
N ILE A 648 9.72 0.04 -17.51
CA ILE A 648 9.20 0.33 -18.84
C ILE A 648 9.30 1.83 -19.12
N ILE A 649 8.78 2.69 -18.24
CA ILE A 649 8.81 4.15 -18.40
C ILE A 649 10.25 4.67 -18.60
N ASN A 650 11.19 4.18 -17.78
CA ASN A 650 12.58 4.58 -17.90
C ASN A 650 13.20 4.13 -19.24
N SER A 651 12.81 2.95 -19.75
CA SER A 651 13.27 2.48 -21.07
C SER A 651 12.71 3.31 -22.23
N THR A 652 11.50 3.84 -22.12
CA THR A 652 10.89 4.71 -23.16
C THR A 652 11.52 6.10 -23.19
N LEU A 653 11.87 6.66 -22.02
CA LEU A 653 12.56 7.96 -21.91
C LEU A 653 14.02 7.89 -22.42
N GLU A 654 14.67 6.73 -22.29
CA GLU A 654 16.01 6.49 -22.85
C GLU A 654 16.00 6.39 -24.38
N THR A 655 14.89 5.95 -25.01
CA THR A 655 14.76 5.94 -26.47
C THR A 655 14.52 7.35 -27.06
N GLU A 656 13.77 8.21 -26.38
CA GLU A 656 13.53 9.60 -26.84
C GLU A 656 14.79 10.49 -26.75
N THR A 657 15.79 10.10 -25.96
CA THR A 657 17.06 10.84 -25.85
C THR A 657 18.11 10.44 -26.89
N GLN A 658 17.96 9.28 -27.55
CA GLN A 658 18.85 8.87 -28.66
C GLN A 658 18.42 9.41 -30.02
N ASP A 659 17.15 9.74 -30.22
CA ASP A 659 16.65 10.29 -31.49
C ASP A 659 16.88 11.81 -31.63
N ASN A 660 17.33 12.51 -30.57
CA ASN A 660 17.56 13.95 -30.58
C ASN A 660 19.02 14.40 -30.89
N GLU A 661 19.94 13.47 -31.19
CA GLU A 661 21.34 13.81 -31.54
C GLU A 661 21.64 13.79 -33.06
N LEU A 662 20.65 13.62 -33.93
CA LEU A 662 20.81 13.63 -35.38
C LEU A 662 19.77 14.53 -36.08
N GLU A 663 19.78 15.83 -35.82
CA GLU A 663 19.29 16.83 -36.80
C GLU A 663 19.76 18.26 -36.43
N THR A 664 20.99 18.57 -36.82
CA THR A 664 21.42 19.96 -37.04
C THR A 664 21.18 20.33 -38.50
N GLU A 665 20.60 21.53 -38.69
CA GLU A 665 20.39 22.28 -39.94
C GLU A 665 19.15 21.92 -40.77
N ILE A 666 18.06 22.69 -40.59
CA ILE A 666 17.40 23.52 -41.62
C ILE A 666 16.31 24.40 -40.96
N GLN A 667 16.27 25.68 -41.35
CA GLN A 667 15.32 26.70 -40.91
C GLN A 667 13.94 26.57 -41.57
N GLU A 668 12.91 26.86 -40.76
CA GLU A 668 11.57 27.42 -41.07
C GLU A 668 10.88 27.04 -42.40
N VAL A 669 9.87 26.17 -42.32
CA VAL A 669 8.55 26.38 -42.98
C VAL A 669 7.44 25.72 -42.13
N ASN A 670 6.40 26.49 -41.83
CA ASN A 670 5.12 26.03 -41.30
C ASN A 670 4.43 25.02 -42.22
N SER A 671 4.06 23.85 -41.70
CA SER A 671 2.85 23.14 -42.15
C SER A 671 2.42 22.08 -41.13
N GLU A 672 1.23 22.30 -40.59
CA GLU A 672 0.40 21.30 -39.91
C GLU A 672 0.16 20.10 -40.84
N SER A 673 0.65 18.92 -40.48
CA SER A 673 0.11 17.58 -40.76
C SER A 673 1.25 16.58 -40.68
N GLU A 674 1.19 15.69 -39.68
CA GLU A 674 1.86 14.36 -39.54
C GLU A 674 2.16 13.99 -38.06
N ILE A 675 1.21 14.26 -37.15
CA ILE A 675 1.15 13.62 -35.81
C ILE A 675 -0.09 12.73 -35.73
N GLN A 676 -0.31 11.88 -36.74
CA GLN A 676 -1.43 10.93 -36.74
C GLN A 676 -1.02 9.45 -36.79
N ASP A 677 0.25 9.11 -37.05
CA ASP A 677 0.60 7.71 -37.35
C ASP A 677 1.51 7.01 -36.32
N ILE A 678 1.80 7.60 -35.15
CA ILE A 678 2.51 6.91 -34.04
C ILE A 678 1.56 6.49 -32.90
N ASN A 679 0.33 7.01 -32.87
CA ASN A 679 -0.66 6.68 -31.82
C ASN A 679 -1.36 5.31 -32.01
N HIS A 680 -0.98 4.51 -33.02
CA HIS A 680 -1.76 3.32 -33.37
C HIS A 680 -1.23 1.98 -32.82
N GLU A 681 -0.15 1.95 -32.02
CA GLU A 681 0.35 0.72 -31.37
C GLU A 681 0.57 0.79 -29.84
N ILE A 682 0.04 1.81 -29.17
CA ILE A 682 -0.19 1.76 -27.71
C ILE A 682 -1.70 1.81 -27.50
N ASN A 683 -2.30 0.63 -27.33
CA ASN A 683 -3.71 0.51 -26.99
C ASN A 683 -3.92 0.98 -25.54
N ILE A 684 -4.19 2.28 -25.36
CA ILE A 684 -4.50 2.91 -24.07
C ILE A 684 -5.70 2.24 -23.36
N GLN A 685 -6.55 1.51 -24.10
CA GLN A 685 -7.64 0.72 -23.52
C GLN A 685 -7.17 -0.49 -22.71
N ASP A 686 -5.97 -1.03 -22.97
CA ASP A 686 -5.44 -2.16 -22.18
C ASP A 686 -4.90 -1.69 -20.80
N ILE A 687 -4.38 -0.46 -20.71
CA ILE A 687 -3.92 0.16 -19.44
C ILE A 687 -5.11 0.61 -18.59
N ASP A 688 -6.17 1.14 -19.22
CA ASP A 688 -7.41 1.48 -18.52
C ASP A 688 -8.14 0.21 -18.02
N SER A 689 -8.07 -0.91 -18.74
CA SER A 689 -8.64 -2.19 -18.29
C SER A 689 -7.86 -2.84 -17.13
N GLU A 690 -6.54 -2.67 -17.07
CA GLU A 690 -5.71 -3.21 -15.99
C GLU A 690 -5.67 -2.30 -14.75
N THR A 691 -5.88 -0.99 -14.89
CA THR A 691 -6.13 -0.09 -13.76
C THR A 691 -7.56 -0.23 -13.23
N GLU A 692 -8.55 -0.51 -14.10
CA GLU A 692 -9.85 -1.03 -13.69
C GLU A 692 -9.70 -2.34 -12.92
N SER A 693 -8.76 -3.23 -13.23
CA SER A 693 -8.54 -4.46 -12.43
C SER A 693 -8.03 -4.21 -11.00
N LEU A 694 -7.35 -3.08 -10.74
CA LEU A 694 -6.94 -2.66 -9.39
C LEU A 694 -8.07 -1.97 -8.63
N ILE A 695 -9.01 -1.36 -9.34
CA ILE A 695 -10.26 -0.83 -8.77
C ILE A 695 -11.23 -1.99 -8.52
N GLU A 696 -11.37 -2.93 -9.46
CA GLU A 696 -12.15 -4.15 -9.33
C GLU A 696 -11.60 -5.07 -8.23
N GLU A 697 -10.28 -5.29 -8.06
CA GLU A 697 -9.82 -6.10 -6.91
C GLU A 697 -10.10 -5.43 -5.55
N ASN A 698 -10.24 -4.09 -5.50
CA ASN A 698 -10.65 -3.36 -4.29
C ASN A 698 -12.18 -3.25 -4.14
N GLU A 699 -12.95 -3.24 -5.23
CA GLU A 699 -14.41 -3.12 -5.26
C GLU A 699 -15.15 -4.47 -5.31
N VAL A 700 -14.53 -5.53 -5.82
CA VAL A 700 -15.09 -6.91 -5.87
C VAL A 700 -15.11 -7.55 -4.48
N SER A 701 -14.40 -7.00 -3.49
CA SER A 701 -14.40 -7.55 -2.12
C SER A 701 -15.71 -7.40 -1.35
N ASN A 702 -16.66 -6.59 -1.83
CA ASN A 702 -18.00 -6.46 -1.21
C ASN A 702 -19.18 -6.92 -2.08
N ASN A 703 -18.91 -7.47 -3.28
CA ASN A 703 -19.92 -8.25 -4.00
C ASN A 703 -19.74 -9.72 -3.63
N SER A 704 -20.01 -10.09 -2.38
CA SER A 704 -20.42 -11.48 -2.13
C SER A 704 -21.63 -11.74 -3.01
N GLU A 705 -21.52 -12.68 -3.95
CA GLU A 705 -22.63 -13.30 -4.68
C GLU A 705 -23.59 -14.05 -3.73
N ASP A 706 -24.02 -13.42 -2.64
CA ASP A 706 -25.26 -13.75 -1.95
C ASP A 706 -26.36 -12.90 -2.62
N ASP A 707 -26.55 -13.13 -3.93
CA ASP A 707 -27.66 -12.60 -4.73
C ASP A 707 -28.94 -13.39 -4.39
N GLU A 708 -29.22 -13.55 -3.09
CA GLU A 708 -30.56 -13.89 -2.63
C GLU A 708 -31.39 -12.63 -2.67
N ASN A 709 -32.03 -12.37 -3.82
CA ASN A 709 -33.33 -11.71 -3.98
C ASN A 709 -33.69 -10.62 -2.94
N ASN A 710 -32.72 -9.78 -2.56
CA ASN A 710 -32.94 -8.75 -1.56
C ASN A 710 -33.66 -7.63 -2.27
N ASN A 711 -34.92 -7.42 -1.90
CA ASN A 711 -35.58 -6.15 -2.14
C ASN A 711 -34.66 -5.07 -1.58
N ILE A 712 -33.94 -4.38 -2.46
CA ILE A 712 -33.17 -3.20 -2.07
C ILE A 712 -34.20 -2.17 -1.62
N ASP A 713 -34.37 -2.07 -0.31
CA ASP A 713 -35.31 -1.15 0.30
C ASP A 713 -34.73 0.26 0.21
N ILE A 714 -35.52 1.16 -0.37
CA ILE A 714 -35.17 2.57 -0.51
C ILE A 714 -35.02 3.20 0.89
N GLU A 715 -35.82 2.73 1.86
CA GLU A 715 -35.73 3.13 3.26
C GLU A 715 -34.40 2.69 3.88
N ASP A 716 -33.92 1.47 3.61
CA ASP A 716 -32.65 0.96 4.17
C ASP A 716 -31.43 1.78 3.70
N ILE A 717 -31.35 2.15 2.41
CA ILE A 717 -30.22 2.95 1.89
C ILE A 717 -30.25 4.37 2.44
N SER A 718 -31.44 4.99 2.47
CA SER A 718 -31.60 6.35 3.00
C SER A 718 -31.38 6.40 4.51
N GLN A 719 -31.78 5.35 5.24
CA GLN A 719 -31.53 5.21 6.68
C GLN A 719 -30.02 5.03 6.93
N LYS A 720 -29.34 4.14 6.20
CA LYS A 720 -27.87 3.98 6.29
C LYS A 720 -27.10 5.27 6.08
N PHE A 721 -27.47 6.06 5.07
CA PHE A 721 -26.87 7.37 4.86
C PHE A 721 -27.14 8.34 6.03
N THR A 722 -28.37 8.32 6.55
CA THR A 722 -28.76 9.18 7.69
C THR A 722 -28.04 8.79 8.97
N ASP A 723 -27.91 7.50 9.24
CA ASP A 723 -27.18 6.95 10.39
C ASP A 723 -25.70 7.31 10.30
N HIS A 724 -25.11 7.09 9.12
CA HIS A 724 -23.71 7.43 8.85
C HIS A 724 -23.43 8.93 9.01
N LEU A 725 -24.32 9.80 8.51
CA LEU A 725 -24.22 11.23 8.77
C LEU A 725 -24.38 11.53 10.27
N SER A 726 -25.30 10.87 10.96
CA SER A 726 -25.58 11.11 12.38
C SER A 726 -24.39 10.71 13.26
N GLU A 727 -23.74 9.61 12.96
CA GLU A 727 -22.49 9.18 13.59
C GLU A 727 -21.41 10.26 13.47
N TRP A 728 -21.16 10.75 12.25
CA TRP A 728 -20.20 11.84 12.03
C TRP A 728 -20.62 13.14 12.69
N MET A 729 -21.92 13.46 12.68
CA MET A 729 -22.42 14.66 13.35
C MET A 729 -22.16 14.59 14.85
N GLY A 730 -22.35 13.43 15.49
CA GLY A 730 -22.06 13.20 16.91
C GLY A 730 -20.57 13.27 17.24
N ILE A 731 -19.69 12.72 16.39
CA ILE A 731 -18.23 12.86 16.54
C ILE A 731 -17.85 14.35 16.48
N LEU A 732 -18.40 15.09 15.53
CA LEU A 732 -18.13 16.52 15.38
C LEU A 732 -18.61 17.35 16.57
N GLU A 733 -19.75 17.03 17.18
CA GLU A 733 -20.28 17.73 18.36
C GLU A 733 -19.43 17.46 19.60
N THR A 734 -19.02 16.20 19.80
CA THR A 734 -18.16 15.81 20.93
C THR A 734 -16.69 16.30 20.79
N GLU A 735 -16.18 16.49 19.57
CA GLU A 735 -14.92 17.21 19.32
C GLU A 735 -14.99 18.67 19.81
N THR A 736 -16.19 19.27 19.89
CA THR A 736 -16.36 20.65 20.38
C THR A 736 -16.43 20.78 21.89
N ASP A 737 -16.89 19.74 22.60
CA ASP A 737 -17.07 19.75 24.07
C ASP A 737 -15.81 19.30 24.84
N ASN A 738 -14.97 18.45 24.22
CA ASN A 738 -13.73 17.95 24.85
C ASN A 738 -12.57 18.97 24.88
N SER A 739 -12.85 20.26 24.70
CA SER A 739 -11.87 21.35 24.81
C SER A 739 -11.55 21.78 26.25
N GLU A 740 -12.04 21.08 27.27
CA GLU A 740 -11.59 21.29 28.66
C GLU A 740 -10.18 20.69 28.83
N PHE A 741 -9.19 21.56 28.64
CA PHE A 741 -7.78 21.28 28.86
C PHE A 741 -7.54 20.85 30.32
N LEU A 742 -7.12 19.60 30.52
CA LEU A 742 -6.55 19.16 31.79
C LEU A 742 -5.08 19.61 31.84
N GLU A 743 -4.85 20.76 32.48
CA GLU A 743 -3.54 21.17 32.98
C GLU A 743 -3.09 20.18 34.06
N ASN A 744 -2.21 19.25 33.72
CA ASN A 744 -1.31 18.64 34.69
C ASN A 744 0.09 18.76 34.11
N GLY A 745 0.76 19.85 34.51
CA GLY A 745 2.11 20.18 34.09
C GLY A 745 3.15 19.23 34.68
N ILE A 746 4.08 18.82 33.83
CA ILE A 746 5.41 18.37 34.21
C ILE A 746 6.37 19.02 33.21
N GLU A 747 7.31 19.82 33.72
CA GLU A 747 8.34 20.63 33.04
C GLU A 747 7.88 21.89 32.27
N ASP A 748 8.68 22.97 32.41
CA ASP A 748 8.50 24.37 31.99
C ASP A 748 8.24 24.65 30.48
N ILE A 749 7.90 23.65 29.67
CA ILE A 749 7.65 23.81 28.22
C ILE A 749 6.36 23.10 27.83
N ASP A 750 5.32 23.89 27.52
CA ASP A 750 4.05 23.36 27.02
C ASP A 750 4.24 22.62 25.69
N HIS A 751 3.53 21.51 25.54
CA HIS A 751 3.52 20.73 24.30
C HIS A 751 3.03 21.60 23.11
N PRO A 752 3.67 21.56 21.92
CA PRO A 752 3.33 22.42 20.78
C PRO A 752 1.86 22.29 20.32
N ALA A 753 1.26 21.12 20.48
CA ALA A 753 -0.16 20.92 20.20
C ALA A 753 -1.12 21.75 21.07
N ILE A 754 -0.72 22.21 22.25
CA ILE A 754 -1.56 23.01 23.16
C ILE A 754 -1.05 24.44 23.34
N ASN A 755 0.23 24.70 23.01
CA ASN A 755 0.82 26.03 23.15
C ASN A 755 0.25 27.03 22.14
N ILE A 756 -0.26 28.17 22.62
CA ILE A 756 -0.85 29.23 21.78
C ILE A 756 0.19 29.83 20.80
N GLN A 757 1.46 29.87 21.16
CA GLN A 757 2.55 30.33 20.30
C GLN A 757 2.88 29.33 19.17
N ALA A 758 2.38 28.09 19.25
CA ALA A 758 2.48 27.07 18.21
C ALA A 758 1.22 27.00 17.33
N LYS A 759 0.42 28.08 17.29
CA LYS A 759 -0.81 28.14 16.49
C LYS A 759 -0.76 29.30 15.49
N TRP A 760 -1.15 29.00 14.27
CA TRP A 760 -1.19 29.88 13.12
C TRP A 760 -2.58 29.80 12.46
N ASN A 761 -3.05 30.91 11.91
CA ASN A 761 -4.36 30.99 11.29
C ASN A 761 -4.29 30.63 9.79
N LEU A 762 -5.24 29.81 9.31
CA LEU A 762 -5.35 29.37 7.92
C LEU A 762 -5.48 30.51 6.92
N ASP A 763 -6.13 31.61 7.32
CA ASP A 763 -6.38 32.74 6.44
C ASP A 763 -5.07 33.42 6.00
N ILE A 764 -4.04 33.35 6.83
CA ILE A 764 -2.78 34.08 6.64
C ILE A 764 -1.56 33.19 6.44
N ILE A 765 -1.65 31.87 6.63
CA ILE A 765 -0.47 30.99 6.62
C ILE A 765 -0.03 30.58 5.21
N PHE A 766 -0.96 30.26 4.30
CA PHE A 766 -0.67 29.75 2.96
C PHE A 766 -0.82 30.80 1.86
N LYS A 767 -0.03 30.69 0.78
CA LYS A 767 -0.24 31.47 -0.45
C LYS A 767 -1.47 30.97 -1.22
N ASP A 768 -2.09 31.84 -2.02
CA ASP A 768 -3.32 31.52 -2.76
C ASP A 768 -3.12 30.75 -4.09
N ASN A 769 -1.87 30.39 -4.42
CA ASN A 769 -1.48 29.70 -5.67
C ASN A 769 -0.72 28.40 -5.38
N LEU A 770 -1.27 27.56 -4.51
CA LEU A 770 -0.81 26.20 -4.32
C LEU A 770 -1.10 25.37 -5.58
N PRO A 771 -0.15 24.52 -6.01
CA PRO A 771 -0.40 23.57 -7.07
C PRO A 771 -1.49 22.59 -6.66
N CYS A 772 -2.14 21.99 -7.65
CA CYS A 772 -3.06 20.91 -7.39
C CYS A 772 -2.27 19.69 -6.88
N PRO A 773 -2.68 19.04 -5.77
CA PRO A 773 -1.95 17.88 -5.25
C PRO A 773 -2.15 16.60 -6.08
N PHE A 774 -3.10 16.61 -7.02
CA PHE A 774 -3.45 15.48 -7.88
C PHE A 774 -3.14 15.74 -9.37
N ASP A 775 -2.30 16.73 -9.67
CA ASP A 775 -1.77 17.02 -11.02
C ASP A 775 -0.42 16.33 -11.28
#